data_AF-A0A9D5NX76-F1
#
_entry.id   AF-A0A9D5NX76-F1
#
_cell.length_a   1.000
_cell.length_b   1.000
_cell.length_c   1.000
_cell.angle_alpha   90.00
_cell.angle_beta   90.00
_cell.angle_gamma   90.00
#
_symmetry.space_group_name_H-M   'P 1'
#
loop_
_entity.id
_entity.type
_entity.pdbx_description
1 polymer ?
#
loop_
_entity_poly.entity_id
_entity_poly.type
_entity_poly.pdbx_seq_one_letter_code
_entity_poly.pdbx_strand_id
1 'polypeptide(L)'
;MLNKVRDFIDREGLLSSDGLYIVALSGGADSVALLRILRHLGYRIEAAHCNFHLRGEESNRDEDFVKSLCSKLQIPLHLIHFDTTEYASLHQVSIEMAARELRYRYFNQLCEDIGASGVCVAHHRDDAVETFLMNLLRGSGIHGLTGIRPKNGVVVRPLLCLSREEIELYLHSIGQDYVTDSTNLVDDVVRNKIRLNVLPLLKEINPKAAENIDKTTAFLREAEKVYAHSMDKQRQDLIQGFPDKFPQKVLVSALLSQPSPECLLHEWLVPFGFNAAQIEQILSHLNGASGKEFMTATHSLFIDRDSLILAPSQLPMKSMKIPEDGNYRYDDNLLFKVEHTDDLTISKSDDCITLDAVKVKYPLAIRPVQKGDIFTPFGMEGHRLVSDYLTDIKMPLPDKRRQLVLTDSDDKIMWLVGLRTDNSYRITNQTTKILRIMMKKVLLLAVLLCLGINSWAGHYKNFKTTAYVIVQDVNRIGTAKAWEALWPDYSKNLRLDKVYLETFRDNVFVDDKAMQEASKFFKSKGVEVSGGITYNFSGSKRQRWESFCYSNPEHLKMIKDIAELTARYFDEIVLDDYYFTNCKCDLCIEAKGNRSWGDFRMDLLDKVGKEYIVEPAHRVNPKCKVIIKYPNWYDHFHGLGFDLKRGPYTFDGVYTGTETRNPESEQHLQAYESFGIIRYFENIRPQHNFGGWVDMGGAWYPDIFAEQLWLTLLAKAPEITLFNFSSMMFPFKEMPRRWDNDSPALDIKDLKNGSSQRGITQPTWGRIADYAYEKIDPLLSKLGTPKGIKAYKPFNSSGDDFLHNYMGMIGIPVEIVPEFPEDEQLVILTECAKDDPQILSKMKALMKKGGDVVVTSGFYRAMQDKGIKDIFEMVATDRKADIDTVIVSGGYGRGMNIGKTAVPVKIPVFTYFTNDSWEDITTLSYGNGWPLLQHSVYSEGNIYVWVIPDNFSHLYALPSNALNRLRAVISRTADVFIEGPSQVALLTYDNGTFVVHSFHHEPVTVTLVTRSMNGLVDLQSGEVLKGERKQSQKINGRESFETNAVTITIPPHTFRGFKLNK
;
A
#
# COMPACT_ATOMS: atom_id res chain seq x y z
N MET A 1 11.62 -49.87 0.94
CA MET A 1 11.07 -48.51 1.13
C MET A 1 12.10 -47.41 0.86
N LEU A 2 13.24 -47.33 1.58
CA LEU A 2 14.21 -46.24 1.42
C LEU A 2 14.73 -46.04 -0.02
N ASN A 3 15.04 -47.12 -0.74
CA ASN A 3 15.42 -47.05 -2.16
C ASN A 3 14.28 -46.49 -3.03
N LYS A 4 13.02 -46.84 -2.76
CA LYS A 4 11.83 -46.32 -3.47
C LYS A 4 11.73 -44.79 -3.34
N VAL A 5 12.03 -44.25 -2.16
CA VAL A 5 12.04 -42.80 -1.92
C VAL A 5 13.23 -42.14 -2.62
N ARG A 6 14.42 -42.74 -2.55
CA ARG A 6 15.61 -42.24 -3.26
C ARG A 6 15.37 -42.17 -4.78
N ASP A 7 14.92 -43.27 -5.37
CA ASP A 7 14.61 -43.35 -6.80
C ASP A 7 13.54 -42.33 -7.22
N PHE A 8 12.57 -42.07 -6.35
CA PHE A 8 11.54 -41.05 -6.57
C PHE A 8 12.10 -39.63 -6.52
N ILE A 9 12.94 -39.32 -5.53
CA ILE A 9 13.62 -38.03 -5.41
C ILE A 9 14.47 -37.75 -6.66
N ASP A 10 15.24 -38.74 -7.11
CA ASP A 10 16.13 -38.61 -8.26
C ASP A 10 15.34 -38.45 -9.56
N ARG A 11 14.31 -39.27 -9.78
CA ARG A 11 13.48 -39.23 -10.99
C ARG A 11 12.74 -37.90 -11.15
N GLU A 12 12.22 -37.35 -10.06
CA GLU A 12 11.44 -36.10 -10.08
C GLU A 12 12.30 -34.84 -9.83
N GLY A 13 13.62 -35.00 -9.61
CA GLY A 13 14.54 -33.88 -9.36
C GLY A 13 14.19 -33.06 -8.12
N LEU A 14 13.79 -33.73 -7.02
CA LEU A 14 13.24 -33.04 -5.84
C LEU A 14 14.32 -32.43 -4.95
N LEU A 15 15.38 -33.19 -4.66
CA LEU A 15 16.43 -32.83 -3.70
C LEU A 15 17.82 -33.02 -4.31
N SER A 16 18.75 -32.17 -3.90
CA SER A 16 20.18 -32.24 -4.23
C SER A 16 20.98 -32.64 -2.99
N SER A 17 22.12 -33.31 -3.16
CA SER A 17 22.97 -33.74 -2.04
C SER A 17 23.58 -32.56 -1.26
N ASP A 18 23.82 -31.43 -1.94
CA ASP A 18 24.50 -30.27 -1.37
C ASP A 18 23.53 -29.26 -0.74
N GLY A 19 22.24 -29.37 -1.07
CA GLY A 19 21.18 -28.48 -0.61
C GLY A 19 20.80 -28.70 0.85
N LEU A 20 20.43 -27.61 1.52
CA LEU A 20 19.78 -27.63 2.84
C LEU A 20 18.26 -27.66 2.63
N TYR A 21 17.55 -28.54 3.34
CA TYR A 21 16.10 -28.65 3.23
C TYR A 21 15.40 -28.55 4.58
N ILE A 22 14.27 -27.85 4.61
CA ILE A 22 13.43 -27.76 5.80
C ILE A 22 12.40 -28.88 5.77
N VAL A 23 12.26 -29.65 6.85
CA VAL A 23 11.21 -30.65 7.01
C VAL A 23 10.08 -30.07 7.85
N ALA A 24 8.91 -29.92 7.24
CA ALA A 24 7.70 -29.53 7.94
C ALA A 24 7.25 -30.68 8.87
N LEU A 25 7.42 -30.49 10.17
CA LEU A 25 7.29 -31.52 11.20
C LEU A 25 6.10 -31.22 12.10
N SER A 26 4.99 -31.93 11.94
CA SER A 26 3.78 -31.76 12.76
C SER A 26 3.74 -32.64 14.01
N GLY A 27 4.62 -33.66 14.08
CA GLY A 27 4.60 -34.68 15.15
C GLY A 27 3.81 -35.94 14.78
N GLY A 28 2.99 -35.88 13.73
CA GLY A 28 2.27 -37.04 13.19
C GLY A 28 3.16 -38.00 12.40
N ALA A 29 2.70 -39.25 12.24
CA ALA A 29 3.43 -40.35 11.60
C ALA A 29 4.13 -39.96 10.28
N ASP A 30 3.42 -39.35 9.33
CA ASP A 30 3.98 -39.03 8.01
C ASP A 30 5.15 -38.03 8.11
N SER A 31 4.99 -37.01 8.95
CA SER A 31 6.01 -35.96 9.14
C SER A 31 7.25 -36.49 9.86
N VAL A 32 7.06 -37.38 10.84
CA VAL A 32 8.14 -38.06 11.55
C VAL A 32 8.88 -39.02 10.61
N ALA A 33 8.16 -39.78 9.79
CA ALA A 33 8.76 -40.67 8.81
C ALA A 33 9.58 -39.90 7.77
N LEU A 34 9.06 -38.77 7.26
CA LEU A 34 9.80 -37.89 6.34
C LEU A 34 11.14 -37.45 6.94
N LEU A 35 11.12 -36.94 8.18
CA LEU A 35 12.33 -36.54 8.91
C LEU A 35 13.34 -37.70 9.03
N ARG A 36 12.87 -38.87 9.47
CA ARG A 36 13.71 -40.05 9.68
C ARG A 36 14.29 -40.59 8.37
N ILE A 37 13.51 -40.61 7.30
CA ILE A 37 13.93 -41.09 5.97
C ILE A 37 14.99 -40.16 5.39
N LEU A 38 14.74 -38.84 5.34
CA LEU A 38 15.69 -37.89 4.77
C LEU A 38 17.01 -37.86 5.53
N ARG A 39 16.96 -37.95 6.87
CA ARG A 39 18.16 -38.11 7.71
C ARG A 39 18.93 -39.38 7.36
N HIS A 40 18.24 -40.51 7.23
CA HIS A 40 18.87 -41.79 6.90
C HIS A 40 19.49 -41.79 5.49
N LEU A 41 18.88 -41.08 4.54
CA LEU A 41 19.40 -40.92 3.18
C LEU A 41 20.58 -39.93 3.10
N GLY A 42 20.92 -39.24 4.20
CA GLY A 42 22.09 -38.36 4.28
C GLY A 42 21.85 -36.92 3.81
N TYR A 43 20.60 -36.49 3.61
CA TYR A 43 20.31 -35.11 3.24
C TYR A 43 20.53 -34.17 4.44
N ARG A 44 21.01 -32.95 4.15
CA ARG A 44 21.15 -31.89 5.13
C ARG A 44 19.77 -31.31 5.41
N ILE A 45 19.28 -31.52 6.63
CA ILE A 45 17.91 -31.13 7.00
C ILE A 45 17.85 -30.37 8.31
N GLU A 46 16.89 -29.45 8.38
CA GLU A 46 16.42 -28.79 9.60
C GLU A 46 14.91 -29.02 9.70
N ALA A 47 14.34 -29.02 10.90
CA ALA A 47 12.92 -29.23 11.12
C ALA A 47 12.20 -27.90 11.39
N ALA A 48 10.96 -27.77 10.94
CA ALA A 48 10.10 -26.63 11.25
C ALA A 48 8.73 -27.11 11.73
N HIS A 49 8.30 -26.62 12.90
CA HIS A 49 7.00 -26.93 13.49
C HIS A 49 6.17 -25.65 13.66
N CYS A 50 4.93 -25.71 13.22
CA CYS A 50 3.95 -24.63 13.32
C CYS A 50 2.88 -25.01 14.35
N ASN A 51 2.86 -24.33 15.49
CA ASN A 51 1.81 -24.48 16.49
C ASN A 51 0.69 -23.44 16.23
N PHE A 52 -0.47 -23.92 15.78
CA PHE A 52 -1.62 -23.08 15.42
C PHE A 52 -2.58 -22.78 16.59
N HIS A 53 -2.34 -23.36 17.77
CA HIS A 53 -3.18 -23.23 18.97
C HIS A 53 -4.66 -23.63 18.83
N LEU A 54 -5.02 -24.35 17.77
CA LEU A 54 -6.41 -24.73 17.47
C LEU A 54 -6.97 -25.90 18.31
N ARG A 55 -6.12 -26.70 18.97
CA ARG A 55 -6.52 -27.90 19.75
C ARG A 55 -6.11 -27.86 21.23
N GLY A 56 -5.81 -26.67 21.74
CA GLY A 56 -5.41 -26.47 23.15
C GLY A 56 -4.23 -27.37 23.55
N GLU A 57 -4.39 -28.14 24.62
CA GLU A 57 -3.36 -29.00 25.20
C GLU A 57 -2.80 -30.05 24.22
N GLU A 58 -3.57 -30.52 23.23
CA GLU A 58 -3.05 -31.44 22.22
C GLU A 58 -1.97 -30.78 21.36
N SER A 59 -2.12 -29.50 21.02
CA SER A 59 -1.11 -28.75 20.25
C SER A 59 0.19 -28.60 21.05
N ASN A 60 0.10 -28.35 22.36
CA ASN A 60 1.28 -28.24 23.23
C ASN A 60 2.01 -29.59 23.38
N ARG A 61 1.25 -30.68 23.55
CA ARG A 61 1.78 -32.04 23.59
C ARG A 61 2.53 -32.39 22.30
N ASP A 62 1.95 -32.07 21.15
CA ASP A 62 2.55 -32.35 19.84
C ASP A 62 3.88 -31.58 19.66
N GLU A 63 3.92 -30.31 20.08
CA GLU A 63 5.13 -29.50 20.08
C GLU A 63 6.24 -30.08 20.99
N ASP A 64 5.90 -30.48 22.21
CA ASP A 64 6.86 -31.07 23.15
C ASP A 64 7.43 -32.40 22.66
N PHE A 65 6.59 -33.22 22.01
CA PHE A 65 7.05 -34.41 21.31
C PHE A 65 8.07 -34.06 20.21
N VAL A 66 7.78 -33.06 19.38
CA VAL A 66 8.66 -32.62 18.30
C VAL A 66 9.99 -32.07 18.84
N LYS A 67 9.98 -31.27 19.90
CA LYS A 67 11.20 -30.79 20.59
C LYS A 67 12.06 -31.95 21.08
N SER A 68 11.45 -32.92 21.75
CA SER A 68 12.14 -34.12 22.26
C SER A 68 12.74 -34.95 21.12
N LEU A 69 12.00 -35.14 20.03
CA LEU A 69 12.45 -35.88 18.86
C LEU A 69 13.66 -35.21 18.19
N CYS A 70 13.56 -33.91 17.86
CA CYS A 70 14.65 -33.18 17.22
C CYS A 70 15.91 -33.11 18.09
N SER A 71 15.75 -32.94 19.40
CA SER A 71 16.86 -32.98 20.36
C SER A 71 17.57 -34.34 20.36
N LYS A 72 16.83 -35.46 20.45
CA LYS A 72 17.39 -36.82 20.37
C LYS A 72 18.10 -37.09 19.05
N LEU A 73 17.60 -36.54 17.94
CA LEU A 73 18.16 -36.73 16.61
C LEU A 73 19.25 -35.70 16.26
N GLN A 74 19.52 -34.72 17.12
CA GLN A 74 20.45 -33.61 16.87
C GLN A 74 20.14 -32.86 15.56
N ILE A 75 18.85 -32.61 15.31
CA ILE A 75 18.38 -31.83 14.16
C ILE A 75 17.93 -30.45 14.66
N PRO A 76 18.42 -29.33 14.09
CA PRO A 76 17.92 -28.00 14.41
C PRO A 76 16.41 -27.90 14.19
N LEU A 77 15.69 -27.33 15.16
CA LEU A 77 14.24 -27.20 15.13
C LEU A 77 13.85 -25.73 15.19
N HIS A 78 13.10 -25.30 14.19
CA HIS A 78 12.46 -23.99 14.12
C HIS A 78 11.02 -24.11 14.61
N LEU A 79 10.69 -23.34 15.65
CA LEU A 79 9.35 -23.32 16.22
C LEU A 79 8.71 -21.97 15.93
N ILE A 80 7.46 -22.00 15.47
CA ILE A 80 6.64 -20.80 15.37
C ILE A 80 5.24 -21.07 15.89
N HIS A 81 4.69 -20.07 16.55
CA HIS A 81 3.34 -20.08 17.11
C HIS A 81 2.49 -19.08 16.33
N PHE A 82 1.25 -19.46 16.03
CA PHE A 82 0.31 -18.63 15.29
C PHE A 82 -0.99 -18.47 16.04
N ASP A 83 -1.52 -17.24 16.07
CA ASP A 83 -2.93 -17.01 16.38
C ASP A 83 -3.77 -17.18 15.11
N THR A 84 -4.13 -18.43 14.85
CA THR A 84 -4.83 -18.82 13.61
C THR A 84 -6.29 -18.35 13.60
N THR A 85 -6.90 -18.24 14.78
CA THR A 85 -8.29 -17.80 14.93
C THR A 85 -8.40 -16.31 14.67
N GLU A 86 -7.47 -15.52 15.22
CA GLU A 86 -7.37 -14.08 14.94
C GLU A 86 -7.12 -13.83 13.45
N TYR A 87 -6.16 -14.53 12.83
CA TYR A 87 -5.88 -14.40 11.39
C TYR A 87 -7.10 -14.72 10.53
N ALA A 88 -7.81 -15.83 10.81
CA ALA A 88 -9.00 -16.22 10.06
C ALA A 88 -10.12 -15.15 10.13
N SER A 89 -10.33 -14.59 11.33
CA SER A 89 -11.31 -13.52 11.56
C SER A 89 -10.93 -12.24 10.82
N LEU A 90 -9.66 -11.85 10.88
CA LEU A 90 -9.16 -10.61 10.28
C LEU A 90 -9.23 -10.64 8.74
N HIS A 91 -8.92 -11.78 8.13
CA HIS A 91 -8.88 -11.92 6.66
C HIS A 91 -10.18 -12.46 6.04
N GLN A 92 -11.23 -12.72 6.84
CA GLN A 92 -12.52 -13.27 6.37
C GLN A 92 -12.36 -14.58 5.57
N VAL A 93 -11.45 -15.44 6.01
CA VAL A 93 -11.18 -16.76 5.41
C VAL A 93 -11.47 -17.87 6.43
N SER A 94 -11.67 -19.10 5.96
CA SER A 94 -11.86 -20.22 6.87
C SER A 94 -10.60 -20.49 7.71
N ILE A 95 -10.76 -21.10 8.90
CA ILE A 95 -9.63 -21.47 9.79
C ILE A 95 -8.62 -22.37 9.06
N GLU A 96 -9.09 -23.26 8.18
CA GLU A 96 -8.22 -24.12 7.38
C GLU A 96 -7.40 -23.32 6.36
N MET A 97 -8.01 -22.34 5.69
CA MET A 97 -7.31 -21.45 4.77
C MET A 97 -6.30 -20.57 5.50
N ALA A 98 -6.67 -20.01 6.65
CA ALA A 98 -5.79 -19.24 7.53
C ALA A 98 -4.54 -20.04 7.94
N ALA A 99 -4.74 -21.24 8.49
CA ALA A 99 -3.65 -22.13 8.89
C ALA A 99 -2.73 -22.47 7.71
N ARG A 100 -3.31 -22.68 6.53
CA ARG A 100 -2.57 -22.98 5.30
C ARG A 100 -1.73 -21.80 4.84
N GLU A 101 -2.29 -20.60 4.80
CA GLU A 101 -1.59 -19.39 4.37
C GLU A 101 -0.43 -19.05 5.31
N LEU A 102 -0.69 -19.01 6.62
CA LEU A 102 0.31 -18.76 7.65
C LEU A 102 1.49 -19.73 7.56
N ARG A 103 1.19 -21.02 7.39
CA ARG A 103 2.19 -22.08 7.24
C ARG A 103 3.12 -21.83 6.05
N TYR A 104 2.56 -21.63 4.87
CA TYR A 104 3.37 -21.50 3.65
C TYR A 104 4.10 -20.16 3.59
N ARG A 105 3.54 -19.09 4.16
CA ARG A 105 4.23 -17.81 4.33
C ARG A 105 5.49 -17.97 5.19
N TYR A 106 5.34 -18.62 6.35
CA TYR A 106 6.48 -18.93 7.23
C TYR A 106 7.52 -19.83 6.57
N PHE A 107 7.10 -20.88 5.88
CA PHE A 107 8.01 -21.78 5.17
C PHE A 107 8.83 -21.07 4.09
N ASN A 108 8.21 -20.18 3.32
CA ASN A 108 8.93 -19.38 2.33
C ASN A 108 9.96 -18.45 2.99
N GLN A 109 9.55 -17.74 4.04
CA GLN A 109 10.43 -16.85 4.79
C GLN A 109 11.62 -17.60 5.40
N LEU A 110 11.36 -18.74 6.06
CA LEU A 110 12.40 -19.56 6.68
C LEU A 110 13.38 -20.10 5.63
N CYS A 111 12.90 -20.47 4.44
CA CYS A 111 13.74 -20.86 3.32
C CYS A 111 14.75 -19.77 2.94
N GLU A 112 14.30 -18.52 2.84
CA GLU A 112 15.14 -17.37 2.52
C GLU A 112 16.13 -17.02 3.64
N ASP A 113 15.72 -17.17 4.89
CA ASP A 113 16.53 -16.80 6.05
C ASP A 113 17.73 -17.72 6.28
N ILE A 114 17.54 -19.04 6.09
CA ILE A 114 18.61 -20.02 6.29
C ILE A 114 19.25 -20.50 4.98
N GLY A 115 18.81 -19.95 3.84
CA GLY A 115 19.27 -20.36 2.51
C GLY A 115 18.91 -21.81 2.16
N ALA A 116 17.75 -22.30 2.63
CA ALA A 116 17.29 -23.64 2.31
C ALA A 116 16.76 -23.72 0.87
N SER A 117 17.14 -24.78 0.17
CA SER A 117 16.78 -25.05 -1.22
C SER A 117 15.31 -25.48 -1.40
N GLY A 118 14.60 -25.77 -0.31
CA GLY A 118 13.16 -26.05 -0.33
C GLY A 118 12.62 -26.58 1.00
N VAL A 119 11.29 -26.71 1.05
CA VAL A 119 10.55 -27.24 2.20
C VAL A 119 9.89 -28.58 1.85
N CYS A 120 10.34 -29.63 2.52
CA CYS A 120 9.80 -30.97 2.46
C CYS A 120 8.53 -31.08 3.32
N VAL A 121 7.40 -31.37 2.68
CA VAL A 121 6.13 -31.65 3.38
C VAL A 121 5.71 -33.10 3.18
N ALA A 122 5.13 -33.71 4.22
CA ALA A 122 4.77 -35.11 4.23
C ALA A 122 3.39 -35.34 3.60
N HIS A 123 3.36 -35.52 2.28
CA HIS A 123 2.21 -36.05 1.55
C HIS A 123 2.56 -37.41 0.96
N HIS A 124 1.65 -38.35 1.10
CA HIS A 124 1.80 -39.72 0.61
C HIS A 124 0.83 -40.02 -0.54
N ARG A 125 0.98 -41.19 -1.18
CA ARG A 125 0.17 -41.62 -2.33
C ARG A 125 -1.32 -41.52 -2.06
N ASP A 126 -1.78 -41.97 -0.90
CA ASP A 126 -3.20 -41.98 -0.56
C ASP A 126 -3.79 -40.55 -0.51
N ASP A 127 -3.02 -39.52 -0.11
CA ASP A 127 -3.44 -38.10 -0.18
C ASP A 127 -3.63 -37.61 -1.63
N ALA A 128 -2.77 -38.08 -2.54
CA ALA A 128 -2.86 -37.74 -3.95
C ALA A 128 -4.12 -38.37 -4.58
N VAL A 129 -4.44 -39.60 -4.20
CA VAL A 129 -5.66 -40.30 -4.62
C VAL A 129 -6.91 -39.60 -4.09
N GLU A 130 -6.92 -39.19 -2.81
CA GLU A 130 -8.02 -38.38 -2.24
C GLU A 130 -8.24 -37.09 -3.03
N THR A 131 -7.15 -36.37 -3.33
CA THR A 131 -7.20 -35.12 -4.09
C THR A 131 -7.72 -35.34 -5.50
N PHE A 132 -7.30 -36.42 -6.16
CA PHE A 132 -7.82 -36.80 -7.47
C PHE A 132 -9.33 -37.03 -7.45
N LEU A 133 -9.83 -37.84 -6.50
CA LEU A 133 -11.26 -38.14 -6.38
C LEU A 133 -12.09 -36.89 -6.07
N MET A 134 -11.59 -36.00 -5.21
CA MET A 134 -12.25 -34.71 -4.96
C MET A 134 -12.35 -33.85 -6.22
N ASN A 135 -11.28 -33.75 -7.00
CA ASN A 135 -11.27 -32.94 -8.22
C ASN A 135 -12.12 -33.56 -9.34
N LEU A 136 -12.19 -34.89 -9.38
CA LEU A 136 -13.08 -35.63 -10.28
C LEU A 136 -14.55 -35.34 -9.98
N LEU A 137 -14.96 -35.39 -8.70
CA LEU A 137 -16.34 -35.08 -8.29
C LEU A 137 -16.74 -33.63 -8.55
N ARG A 138 -15.77 -32.70 -8.61
CA ARG A 138 -16.00 -31.28 -8.95
C ARG A 138 -16.09 -31.02 -10.45
N GLY A 139 -15.83 -32.01 -11.32
CA GLY A 139 -15.82 -31.81 -12.77
C GLY A 139 -14.61 -31.03 -13.28
N SER A 140 -13.44 -31.19 -12.64
CA SER A 140 -12.23 -30.46 -13.01
C SER A 140 -11.66 -30.95 -14.37
N GLY A 141 -11.14 -30.03 -15.18
CA GLY A 141 -10.40 -30.36 -16.41
C GLY A 141 -9.03 -31.00 -16.16
N ILE A 142 -8.28 -31.28 -17.22
CA ILE A 142 -6.99 -32.03 -17.17
C ILE A 142 -6.03 -31.48 -16.12
N HIS A 143 -5.90 -30.15 -16.00
CA HIS A 143 -5.03 -29.50 -15.02
C HIS A 143 -5.40 -29.86 -13.58
N GLY A 144 -6.70 -29.85 -13.24
CA GLY A 144 -7.18 -30.20 -11.90
C GLY A 144 -7.10 -31.70 -11.59
N LEU A 145 -7.18 -32.57 -12.60
CA LEU A 145 -7.08 -34.02 -12.44
C LEU A 145 -5.63 -34.53 -12.29
N THR A 146 -4.62 -33.66 -12.36
CA THR A 146 -3.21 -34.01 -12.11
C THR A 146 -2.86 -34.24 -10.63
N GLY A 147 -3.81 -34.04 -9.71
CA GLY A 147 -3.67 -34.31 -8.28
C GLY A 147 -2.56 -33.48 -7.61
N ILE A 148 -1.95 -34.04 -6.57
CA ILE A 148 -0.85 -33.37 -5.84
C ILE A 148 0.46 -33.47 -6.63
N ARG A 149 1.08 -32.34 -6.97
CA ARG A 149 2.37 -32.30 -7.69
C ARG A 149 3.57 -32.61 -6.76
N PRO A 150 4.59 -33.36 -7.21
CA PRO A 150 5.81 -33.64 -6.43
C PRO A 150 6.59 -32.39 -6.00
N LYS A 151 6.63 -31.36 -6.86
CA LYS A 151 7.25 -30.07 -6.60
C LYS A 151 6.30 -28.94 -6.98
N ASN A 152 6.18 -27.93 -6.12
CA ASN A 152 5.44 -26.70 -6.40
C ASN A 152 6.17 -25.52 -5.76
N GLY A 153 6.86 -24.71 -6.59
CA GLY A 153 7.78 -23.69 -6.09
C GLY A 153 8.87 -24.31 -5.22
N VAL A 154 9.02 -23.80 -3.99
CA VAL A 154 9.97 -24.29 -2.99
C VAL A 154 9.46 -25.53 -2.23
N VAL A 155 8.18 -25.90 -2.37
CA VAL A 155 7.58 -27.02 -1.63
C VAL A 155 7.81 -28.33 -2.39
N VAL A 156 8.42 -29.31 -1.72
CA VAL A 156 8.74 -30.63 -2.26
C VAL A 156 8.08 -31.74 -1.43
N ARG A 157 7.67 -32.83 -2.06
CA ARG A 157 6.88 -33.91 -1.43
C ARG A 157 7.52 -35.29 -1.66
N PRO A 158 8.60 -35.63 -0.92
CA PRO A 158 9.37 -36.85 -1.19
C PRO A 158 8.62 -38.17 -0.92
N LEU A 159 7.57 -38.14 -0.08
CA LEU A 159 6.84 -39.36 0.31
C LEU A 159 5.67 -39.73 -0.60
N LEU A 160 5.41 -38.97 -1.69
CA LEU A 160 4.27 -39.25 -2.58
C LEU A 160 4.30 -40.66 -3.20
N CYS A 161 5.46 -41.30 -3.26
CA CYS A 161 5.62 -42.67 -3.74
C CYS A 161 5.22 -43.76 -2.73
N LEU A 162 4.94 -43.41 -1.47
CA LEU A 162 4.64 -44.36 -0.39
C LEU A 162 3.14 -44.39 -0.07
N SER A 163 2.63 -45.55 0.37
CA SER A 163 1.34 -45.62 1.05
C SER A 163 1.45 -45.24 2.52
N ARG A 164 0.30 -44.95 3.14
CA ARG A 164 0.22 -44.74 4.60
C ARG A 164 0.69 -45.97 5.39
N GLU A 165 0.35 -47.17 4.92
CA GLU A 165 0.78 -48.43 5.53
C GLU A 165 2.31 -48.63 5.48
N GLU A 166 2.95 -48.29 4.35
CA GLU A 166 4.42 -48.35 4.22
C GLU A 166 5.11 -47.40 5.22
N ILE A 167 4.51 -46.23 5.47
CA ILE A 167 5.01 -45.24 6.44
C ILE A 167 4.94 -45.79 7.88
N GLU A 168 3.80 -46.36 8.27
CA GLU A 168 3.59 -46.90 9.63
C GLU A 168 4.47 -48.12 9.90
N LEU A 169 4.59 -49.04 8.93
CA LEU A 169 5.50 -50.19 9.01
C LEU A 169 6.95 -49.75 9.18
N TYR A 170 7.37 -48.69 8.50
CA TYR A 170 8.72 -48.16 8.66
C TYR A 170 8.97 -47.61 10.05
N LEU A 171 8.06 -46.78 10.59
CA LEU A 171 8.20 -46.23 11.94
C LEU A 171 8.24 -47.34 13.00
N HIS A 172 7.39 -48.35 12.86
CA HIS A 172 7.39 -49.53 13.72
C HIS A 172 8.74 -50.28 13.64
N SER A 173 9.28 -50.48 12.43
CA SER A 173 10.55 -51.21 12.23
C SER A 173 11.76 -50.55 12.89
N ILE A 174 11.72 -49.23 13.09
CA ILE A 174 12.80 -48.45 13.72
C ILE A 174 12.49 -48.07 15.17
N GLY A 175 11.38 -48.58 15.74
CA GLY A 175 10.93 -48.26 17.10
C GLY A 175 10.70 -46.77 17.33
N GLN A 176 10.21 -46.04 16.33
CA GLN A 176 9.98 -44.60 16.42
C GLN A 176 8.50 -44.31 16.72
N ASP A 177 8.24 -43.75 17.90
CA ASP A 177 6.93 -43.25 18.28
C ASP A 177 6.53 -42.02 17.45
N TYR A 178 5.23 -41.74 17.39
CA TYR A 178 4.63 -40.55 16.78
C TYR A 178 3.33 -40.19 17.49
N VAL A 179 2.82 -38.98 17.25
CA VAL A 179 1.54 -38.55 17.84
C VAL A 179 0.38 -38.82 16.88
N THR A 180 -0.74 -39.31 17.42
CA THR A 180 -1.97 -39.57 16.67
C THR A 180 -2.99 -38.49 16.95
N ASP A 181 -3.50 -37.88 15.88
CA ASP A 181 -4.52 -36.83 15.91
C ASP A 181 -5.93 -37.43 16.01
N SER A 182 -6.69 -36.99 17.00
CA SER A 182 -8.05 -37.45 17.31
C SER A 182 -9.08 -37.06 16.24
N THR A 183 -8.82 -35.98 15.49
CA THR A 183 -9.73 -35.47 14.43
C THR A 183 -9.71 -36.30 13.14
N ASN A 184 -8.66 -37.09 12.92
CA ASN A 184 -8.55 -37.99 11.75
C ASN A 184 -9.52 -39.18 11.78
N LEU A 185 -10.28 -39.34 12.87
CA LEU A 185 -11.22 -40.44 13.10
C LEU A 185 -12.68 -40.03 12.89
N VAL A 186 -12.95 -38.76 12.51
CA VAL A 186 -14.30 -38.21 12.38
C VAL A 186 -14.63 -37.93 10.92
N ASP A 187 -15.82 -38.34 10.48
CA ASP A 187 -16.28 -38.26 9.08
C ASP A 187 -17.05 -36.95 8.75
N ASP A 188 -16.49 -35.81 9.14
CA ASP A 188 -17.12 -34.50 9.04
C ASP A 188 -16.83 -33.78 7.70
N VAL A 189 -15.59 -33.85 7.22
CA VAL A 189 -15.11 -33.17 6.01
C VAL A 189 -15.09 -34.12 4.80
N VAL A 190 -15.38 -33.61 3.59
CA VAL A 190 -15.42 -34.38 2.32
C VAL A 190 -14.19 -35.28 2.12
N ARG A 191 -13.01 -34.80 2.54
CA ARG A 191 -11.76 -35.56 2.46
C ARG A 191 -11.76 -36.78 3.37
N ASN A 192 -12.26 -36.65 4.61
CA ASN A 192 -12.40 -37.76 5.55
C ASN A 192 -13.43 -38.78 5.05
N LYS A 193 -14.52 -38.33 4.39
CA LYS A 193 -15.51 -39.22 3.72
C LYS A 193 -14.87 -40.09 2.65
N ILE A 194 -14.02 -39.49 1.84
CA ILE A 194 -13.29 -40.23 0.80
C ILE A 194 -12.34 -41.24 1.45
N ARG A 195 -11.61 -40.84 2.51
CA ARG A 195 -10.65 -41.69 3.20
C ARG A 195 -11.28 -42.87 3.95
N LEU A 196 -12.32 -42.62 4.73
CA LEU A 196 -12.91 -43.59 5.66
C LEU A 196 -13.96 -44.48 4.99
N ASN A 197 -14.68 -43.99 3.98
CA ASN A 197 -15.78 -44.72 3.36
C ASN A 197 -15.49 -45.11 1.91
N VAL A 198 -14.99 -44.20 1.08
CA VAL A 198 -14.86 -44.45 -0.38
C VAL A 198 -13.63 -45.28 -0.71
N LEU A 199 -12.46 -44.94 -0.17
CA LEU A 199 -11.21 -45.65 -0.45
C LEU A 199 -11.24 -47.12 -0.01
N PRO A 200 -11.79 -47.48 1.17
CA PRO A 200 -11.95 -48.88 1.56
C PRO A 200 -12.83 -49.66 0.59
N LEU A 201 -13.98 -49.11 0.18
CA LEU A 201 -14.85 -49.74 -0.81
C LEU A 201 -14.14 -49.94 -2.17
N LEU A 202 -13.35 -48.96 -2.61
CA LEU A 202 -12.54 -49.11 -3.81
C LEU A 202 -11.46 -50.20 -3.66
N LYS A 203 -10.87 -50.34 -2.46
CA LYS A 203 -9.90 -51.40 -2.13
C LYS A 203 -10.53 -52.79 -2.07
N GLU A 204 -11.78 -52.91 -1.61
CA GLU A 204 -12.55 -54.17 -1.66
C GLU A 204 -12.78 -54.63 -3.11
N ILE A 205 -13.09 -53.69 -4.01
CA ILE A 205 -13.27 -53.99 -5.44
C ILE A 205 -11.92 -54.35 -6.09
N ASN A 206 -10.87 -53.59 -5.80
CA ASN A 206 -9.54 -53.84 -6.31
C ASN A 206 -8.49 -53.43 -5.26
N PRO A 207 -7.74 -54.37 -4.68
CA PRO A 207 -6.71 -54.06 -3.69
C PRO A 207 -5.65 -53.06 -4.17
N LYS A 208 -5.46 -52.93 -5.49
CA LYS A 208 -4.53 -51.97 -6.12
C LYS A 208 -5.19 -50.66 -6.58
N ALA A 209 -6.42 -50.37 -6.16
CA ALA A 209 -7.17 -49.20 -6.61
C ALA A 209 -6.39 -47.88 -6.43
N ALA A 210 -5.83 -47.65 -5.24
CA ALA A 210 -5.03 -46.47 -4.95
C ALA A 210 -3.79 -46.36 -5.86
N GLU A 211 -3.12 -47.47 -6.16
CA GLU A 211 -1.94 -47.50 -7.04
C GLU A 211 -2.32 -47.22 -8.49
N ASN A 212 -3.45 -47.74 -8.94
CA ASN A 212 -3.94 -47.54 -10.30
C ASN A 212 -4.41 -46.10 -10.50
N ILE A 213 -5.05 -45.48 -9.50
CA ILE A 213 -5.43 -44.07 -9.55
C ILE A 213 -4.18 -43.18 -9.62
N ASP A 214 -3.17 -43.43 -8.78
CA ASP A 214 -1.91 -42.67 -8.80
C ASP A 214 -1.19 -42.80 -10.16
N LYS A 215 -1.18 -43.99 -10.76
CA LYS A 215 -0.68 -44.20 -12.14
C LYS A 215 -1.46 -43.38 -13.17
N THR A 216 -2.79 -43.36 -13.08
CA THR A 216 -3.63 -42.52 -13.96
C THR A 216 -3.29 -41.05 -13.79
N THR A 217 -3.13 -40.58 -12.55
CA THR A 217 -2.71 -39.21 -12.27
C THR A 217 -1.34 -38.89 -12.88
N ALA A 218 -0.38 -39.82 -12.85
CA ALA A 218 0.90 -39.66 -13.52
C ALA A 218 0.77 -39.56 -15.05
N PHE A 219 -0.07 -40.39 -15.69
CA PHE A 219 -0.34 -40.28 -17.13
C PHE A 219 -1.00 -38.94 -17.49
N LEU A 220 -1.91 -38.45 -16.66
CA LEU A 220 -2.55 -37.15 -16.87
C LEU A 220 -1.57 -35.98 -16.74
N ARG A 221 -0.55 -36.08 -15.86
CA ARG A 221 0.52 -35.07 -15.78
C ARG A 221 1.36 -35.02 -17.05
N GLU A 222 1.73 -36.17 -17.60
CA GLU A 222 2.47 -36.20 -18.87
C GLU A 222 1.62 -35.67 -20.03
N ALA A 223 0.33 -36.00 -20.06
CA ALA A 223 -0.61 -35.44 -21.04
C ALA A 223 -0.78 -33.92 -20.88
N GLU A 224 -0.82 -33.39 -19.65
CA GLU A 224 -0.92 -31.95 -19.38
C GLU A 224 0.31 -31.17 -19.87
N LYS A 225 1.52 -31.73 -19.75
CA LYS A 225 2.73 -31.13 -20.32
C LYS A 225 2.62 -30.97 -21.84
N VAL A 226 2.16 -32.00 -22.54
CA VAL A 226 1.96 -31.97 -23.99
C VAL A 226 0.86 -30.96 -24.37
N TYR A 227 -0.24 -30.97 -23.62
CA TYR A 227 -1.34 -30.02 -23.78
C TYR A 227 -0.86 -28.57 -23.63
N ALA A 228 -0.19 -28.24 -22.53
CA ALA A 228 0.27 -26.89 -22.24
C ALA A 228 1.26 -26.36 -23.29
N HIS A 229 2.21 -27.20 -23.71
CA HIS A 229 3.17 -26.83 -24.76
C HIS A 229 2.48 -26.56 -26.11
N SER A 230 1.49 -27.39 -26.47
CA SER A 230 0.73 -27.23 -27.70
C SER A 230 -0.12 -25.95 -27.69
N MET A 231 -0.78 -25.65 -26.56
CA MET A 231 -1.62 -24.45 -26.40
C MET A 231 -0.80 -23.16 -26.48
N ASP A 232 0.36 -23.10 -25.82
CA ASP A 232 1.22 -21.91 -25.86
C ASP A 232 1.73 -21.64 -27.29
N LYS A 233 2.14 -22.68 -28.01
CA LYS A 233 2.56 -22.57 -29.40
C LYS A 233 1.42 -22.09 -30.31
N GLN A 234 0.23 -22.70 -30.21
CA GLN A 234 -0.93 -22.30 -31.02
C GLN A 234 -1.35 -20.85 -30.74
N ARG A 235 -1.27 -20.41 -29.47
CA ARG A 235 -1.56 -19.02 -29.09
C ARG A 235 -0.59 -18.04 -29.74
N GLN A 236 0.70 -18.34 -29.74
CA GLN A 236 1.73 -17.50 -30.37
C GLN A 236 1.57 -17.43 -31.89
N ASP A 237 1.19 -18.54 -32.53
CA ASP A 237 1.03 -18.63 -33.99
C ASP A 237 -0.22 -17.87 -34.50
N LEU A 238 -1.26 -17.72 -33.67
CA LEU A 238 -2.57 -17.21 -34.09
C LEU A 238 -2.83 -15.74 -33.77
N ILE A 239 -2.22 -15.19 -32.72
CA ILE A 239 -2.39 -13.79 -32.34
C ILE A 239 -1.49 -12.92 -33.22
N GLN A 240 -2.07 -12.21 -34.18
CA GLN A 240 -1.36 -11.25 -35.02
C GLN A 240 -0.97 -10.02 -34.19
N GLY A 241 0.33 -9.80 -34.01
CA GLY A 241 0.90 -8.71 -33.22
C GLY A 241 1.83 -9.22 -32.13
N PHE A 242 2.09 -8.40 -31.11
CA PHE A 242 2.72 -8.89 -29.89
C PHE A 242 1.62 -9.52 -29.02
N PRO A 243 1.73 -10.79 -28.59
CA PRO A 243 0.69 -11.50 -27.82
C PRO A 243 0.25 -10.81 -26.51
N ASP A 244 1.03 -9.83 -26.05
CA ASP A 244 0.82 -9.06 -24.81
C ASP A 244 0.43 -7.60 -25.05
N LYS A 245 0.10 -7.21 -26.30
CA LYS A 245 -0.33 -5.83 -26.64
C LYS A 245 -1.74 -5.83 -27.21
N PHE A 246 -2.47 -4.75 -26.95
CA PHE A 246 -3.81 -4.54 -27.50
C PHE A 246 -3.82 -3.50 -28.64
N PRO A 247 -4.76 -3.60 -29.59
CA PRO A 247 -5.74 -4.68 -29.73
C PRO A 247 -5.07 -5.99 -30.19
N GLN A 248 -5.50 -7.12 -29.61
CA GLN A 248 -5.08 -8.44 -30.08
C GLN A 248 -6.02 -8.88 -31.19
N LYS A 249 -5.45 -9.37 -32.29
CA LYS A 249 -6.23 -9.78 -33.47
C LYS A 249 -5.98 -11.23 -33.82
N VAL A 250 -7.05 -12.01 -33.94
CA VAL A 250 -7.00 -13.41 -34.40
C VAL A 250 -7.87 -13.56 -35.63
N LEU A 251 -7.36 -14.17 -36.70
CA LEU A 251 -8.16 -14.50 -37.87
C LEU A 251 -9.10 -15.66 -37.53
N VAL A 252 -10.39 -15.49 -37.83
CA VAL A 252 -11.43 -16.51 -37.57
C VAL A 252 -11.11 -17.80 -38.32
N SER A 253 -10.65 -17.71 -39.56
CA SER A 253 -10.23 -18.87 -40.36
C SER A 253 -9.06 -19.63 -39.73
N ALA A 254 -8.08 -18.92 -39.17
CA ALA A 254 -6.92 -19.52 -38.53
C ALA A 254 -7.30 -20.19 -37.19
N LEU A 255 -8.21 -19.58 -36.42
CA LEU A 255 -8.79 -20.16 -35.22
C LEU A 255 -9.60 -21.44 -35.52
N LEU A 256 -10.49 -21.39 -36.52
CA LEU A 256 -11.31 -22.54 -36.94
C LEU A 256 -10.49 -23.68 -37.55
N SER A 257 -9.27 -23.40 -38.04
CA SER A 257 -8.35 -24.44 -38.55
C SER A 257 -7.63 -25.23 -37.45
N GLN A 258 -7.77 -24.81 -36.18
CA GLN A 258 -7.12 -25.50 -35.07
C GLN A 258 -7.85 -26.80 -34.70
N PRO A 259 -7.13 -27.78 -34.10
CA PRO A 259 -7.73 -29.03 -33.65
C PRO A 259 -8.91 -28.85 -32.67
N SER A 260 -8.87 -27.81 -31.84
CA SER A 260 -9.98 -27.43 -30.95
C SER A 260 -10.06 -25.90 -30.81
N PRO A 261 -10.90 -25.24 -31.62
CA PRO A 261 -11.08 -23.78 -31.55
C PRO A 261 -11.66 -23.31 -30.21
N GLU A 262 -12.53 -24.14 -29.61
CA GLU A 262 -13.17 -23.86 -28.33
C GLU A 262 -12.16 -23.85 -27.17
N CYS A 263 -11.31 -24.88 -27.11
CA CYS A 263 -10.28 -24.99 -26.09
C CYS A 263 -9.31 -23.81 -26.16
N LEU A 264 -8.91 -23.43 -27.38
CA LEU A 264 -8.01 -22.29 -27.58
C LEU A 264 -8.66 -20.95 -27.20
N LEU A 265 -9.94 -20.74 -27.53
CA LEU A 265 -10.67 -19.54 -27.08
C LEU A 265 -10.78 -19.49 -25.57
N HIS A 266 -10.98 -20.64 -24.93
CA HIS A 266 -11.05 -20.72 -23.47
C HIS A 266 -9.72 -20.35 -22.83
N GLU A 267 -8.61 -20.93 -23.28
CA GLU A 267 -7.26 -20.57 -22.81
C GLU A 267 -6.89 -19.11 -23.12
N TRP A 268 -7.37 -18.55 -24.25
CA TRP A 268 -7.09 -17.17 -24.63
C TRP A 268 -7.92 -16.15 -23.83
N LEU A 269 -9.23 -16.37 -23.66
CA LEU A 269 -10.15 -15.33 -23.17
C LEU A 269 -10.43 -15.39 -21.65
N VAL A 270 -10.29 -16.55 -21.00
CA VAL A 270 -10.48 -16.66 -19.54
C VAL A 270 -9.59 -15.71 -18.73
N PRO A 271 -8.30 -15.51 -19.07
CA PRO A 271 -7.45 -14.51 -18.40
C PRO A 271 -8.00 -13.07 -18.44
N PHE A 272 -8.85 -12.75 -19.42
CA PHE A 272 -9.47 -11.43 -19.59
C PHE A 272 -10.89 -11.34 -19.02
N GLY A 273 -11.30 -12.35 -18.23
CA GLY A 273 -12.55 -12.38 -17.50
C GLY A 273 -13.75 -12.91 -18.27
N PHE A 274 -13.55 -13.54 -19.43
CA PHE A 274 -14.62 -14.19 -20.17
C PHE A 274 -14.90 -15.57 -19.58
N ASN A 275 -16.17 -15.88 -19.31
CA ASN A 275 -16.56 -17.18 -18.77
C ASN A 275 -16.91 -18.18 -19.89
N ALA A 276 -17.04 -19.47 -19.53
CA ALA A 276 -17.34 -20.55 -20.47
C ALA A 276 -18.61 -20.29 -21.31
N ALA A 277 -19.68 -19.78 -20.70
CA ALA A 277 -20.92 -19.47 -21.40
C ALA A 277 -20.74 -18.33 -22.45
N GLN A 278 -19.91 -17.33 -22.15
CA GLN A 278 -19.56 -16.28 -23.12
C GLN A 278 -18.71 -16.84 -24.27
N ILE A 279 -17.81 -17.76 -23.99
CA ILE A 279 -16.96 -18.41 -25.01
C ILE A 279 -17.80 -19.25 -25.97
N GLU A 280 -18.76 -20.04 -25.47
CA GLU A 280 -19.74 -20.76 -26.29
C GLU A 280 -20.56 -19.80 -27.19
N GLN A 281 -20.99 -18.66 -26.63
CA GLN A 281 -21.67 -17.63 -27.40
C GLN A 281 -20.77 -17.02 -28.48
N ILE A 282 -19.49 -16.76 -28.21
CA ILE A 282 -18.54 -16.24 -29.21
C ILE A 282 -18.40 -17.23 -30.36
N LEU A 283 -18.19 -18.53 -30.06
CA LEU A 283 -18.07 -19.60 -31.05
C LEU A 283 -19.27 -19.69 -31.99
N SER A 284 -20.49 -19.62 -31.44
CA SER A 284 -21.73 -19.69 -32.24
C SER A 284 -21.92 -18.52 -33.20
N HIS A 285 -21.15 -17.43 -33.06
CA HIS A 285 -21.27 -16.21 -33.86
C HIS A 285 -20.10 -15.97 -34.84
N LEU A 286 -19.13 -16.88 -34.92
CA LEU A 286 -17.95 -16.74 -35.79
C LEU A 286 -18.31 -16.78 -37.30
N ASN A 287 -19.37 -17.47 -37.70
CA ASN A 287 -19.77 -17.68 -39.10
C ASN A 287 -20.91 -16.74 -39.56
N GLY A 288 -20.67 -15.42 -39.60
CA GLY A 288 -21.53 -14.50 -40.37
C GLY A 288 -22.07 -13.24 -39.67
N ALA A 289 -21.57 -12.87 -38.48
CA ALA A 289 -22.04 -11.69 -37.75
C ALA A 289 -20.93 -10.64 -37.51
N SER A 290 -20.50 -9.95 -38.57
CA SER A 290 -19.62 -8.78 -38.42
C SER A 290 -20.35 -7.67 -37.67
N GLY A 291 -19.72 -7.10 -36.64
CA GLY A 291 -20.27 -5.99 -35.84
C GLY A 291 -20.77 -6.35 -34.44
N LYS A 292 -20.64 -7.60 -33.98
CA LYS A 292 -20.98 -8.01 -32.61
C LYS A 292 -19.85 -7.68 -31.61
N GLU A 293 -20.25 -7.37 -30.39
CA GLU A 293 -19.36 -7.06 -29.26
C GLU A 293 -19.74 -7.94 -28.05
N PHE A 294 -18.74 -8.50 -27.39
CA PHE A 294 -18.87 -9.20 -26.11
C PHE A 294 -18.02 -8.48 -25.08
N MET A 295 -18.59 -8.15 -23.92
CA MET A 295 -17.92 -7.31 -22.91
C MET A 295 -17.71 -8.06 -21.61
N THR A 296 -16.58 -7.77 -20.97
CA THR A 296 -16.31 -8.03 -19.55
C THR A 296 -16.12 -6.69 -18.83
N ALA A 297 -15.80 -6.72 -17.54
CA ALA A 297 -15.46 -5.49 -16.80
C ALA A 297 -14.18 -4.81 -17.30
N THR A 298 -13.31 -5.53 -18.02
CA THR A 298 -11.97 -5.06 -18.41
C THR A 298 -11.76 -5.00 -19.91
N HIS A 299 -12.38 -5.89 -20.69
CA HIS A 299 -12.14 -6.02 -22.13
C HIS A 299 -13.42 -6.24 -22.95
N SER A 300 -13.42 -5.72 -24.17
CA SER A 300 -14.41 -5.96 -25.20
C SER A 300 -13.79 -6.77 -26.34
N LEU A 301 -14.47 -7.83 -26.75
CA LEU A 301 -14.14 -8.62 -27.94
C LEU A 301 -15.10 -8.25 -29.08
N PHE A 302 -14.55 -7.83 -30.21
CA PHE A 302 -15.27 -7.44 -31.41
C PHE A 302 -15.12 -8.51 -32.49
N ILE A 303 -16.23 -8.87 -33.15
CA ILE A 303 -16.19 -9.63 -34.40
C ILE A 303 -16.17 -8.63 -35.56
N ASP A 304 -15.01 -8.47 -36.21
CA ASP A 304 -14.81 -7.57 -37.35
C ASP A 304 -14.42 -8.38 -38.60
N ARG A 305 -15.38 -8.53 -39.53
CA ARG A 305 -15.24 -9.31 -40.77
C ARG A 305 -14.71 -10.73 -40.50
N ASP A 306 -13.47 -11.01 -40.91
CA ASP A 306 -12.81 -12.32 -40.78
C ASP A 306 -11.90 -12.40 -39.53
N SER A 307 -12.06 -11.49 -38.57
CA SER A 307 -11.19 -11.41 -37.39
C SER A 307 -11.92 -11.14 -36.08
N LEU A 308 -11.38 -11.73 -35.01
CA LEU A 308 -11.68 -11.38 -33.63
C LEU A 308 -10.68 -10.32 -33.16
N ILE A 309 -11.18 -9.22 -32.61
CA ILE A 309 -10.38 -8.13 -32.09
C ILE A 309 -10.69 -7.96 -30.61
N LEU A 310 -9.74 -8.31 -29.74
CA LEU A 310 -9.84 -8.08 -28.31
C LEU A 310 -9.20 -6.72 -27.98
N ALA A 311 -9.90 -5.87 -27.23
CA ALA A 311 -9.41 -4.57 -26.78
C ALA A 311 -9.96 -4.23 -25.39
N PRO A 312 -9.33 -3.30 -24.64
CA PRO A 312 -9.89 -2.84 -23.37
C PRO A 312 -11.29 -2.22 -23.54
N SER A 313 -12.21 -2.49 -22.61
CA SER A 313 -13.56 -1.89 -22.60
C SER A 313 -13.50 -0.39 -22.30
N GLN A 314 -14.37 0.40 -22.93
CA GLN A 314 -14.32 1.87 -22.91
C GLN A 314 -15.43 2.53 -22.08
N LEU A 315 -15.12 3.70 -21.54
CA LEU A 315 -16.10 4.66 -20.98
C LEU A 315 -16.81 5.42 -22.12
N PRO A 316 -18.07 5.85 -21.95
CA PRO A 316 -18.81 6.59 -22.97
C PRO A 316 -18.20 7.97 -23.27
N MET A 317 -18.03 8.29 -24.56
CA MET A 317 -17.48 9.58 -25.04
C MET A 317 -18.45 10.75 -24.80
N LYS A 318 -17.92 11.92 -24.40
CA LYS A 318 -18.71 13.11 -24.03
C LYS A 318 -18.82 14.10 -25.20
N SER A 319 -19.86 14.95 -25.20
CA SER A 319 -19.96 16.10 -26.10
C SER A 319 -19.39 17.36 -25.42
N MET A 320 -18.74 18.23 -26.19
CA MET A 320 -18.15 19.48 -25.72
C MET A 320 -18.68 20.67 -26.53
N LYS A 321 -19.03 21.78 -25.87
CA LYS A 321 -19.44 23.03 -26.52
C LYS A 321 -18.29 24.04 -26.52
N ILE A 322 -18.17 24.79 -27.60
CA ILE A 322 -17.16 25.83 -27.84
C ILE A 322 -17.92 27.15 -28.08
N PRO A 323 -18.05 28.00 -27.04
CA PRO A 323 -18.87 29.21 -27.14
C PRO A 323 -18.20 30.36 -27.90
N GLU A 324 -16.87 30.39 -27.98
CA GLU A 324 -16.10 31.49 -28.57
C GLU A 324 -14.70 31.01 -28.99
N ASP A 325 -13.80 31.94 -29.33
CA ASP A 325 -12.41 31.66 -29.65
C ASP A 325 -11.63 31.30 -28.38
N GLY A 326 -10.73 30.32 -28.46
CA GLY A 326 -9.98 29.86 -27.29
C GLY A 326 -9.33 28.49 -27.45
N ASN A 327 -8.76 27.99 -26.36
CA ASN A 327 -8.19 26.65 -26.27
C ASN A 327 -9.11 25.75 -25.44
N TYR A 328 -9.60 24.68 -26.05
CA TYR A 328 -10.57 23.76 -25.48
C TYR A 328 -9.98 22.36 -25.36
N ARG A 329 -10.09 21.76 -24.18
CA ARG A 329 -9.63 20.38 -23.94
C ARG A 329 -10.81 19.44 -24.01
N TYR A 330 -10.83 18.58 -25.03
CA TYR A 330 -11.87 17.57 -25.20
C TYR A 330 -11.62 16.37 -24.28
N ASP A 331 -10.39 15.87 -24.25
CA ASP A 331 -9.87 14.88 -23.29
C ASP A 331 -8.36 15.10 -23.07
N ASP A 332 -7.69 14.21 -22.33
CA ASP A 332 -6.27 14.34 -22.00
C ASP A 332 -5.33 14.22 -23.22
N ASN A 333 -5.81 13.71 -24.35
CA ASN A 333 -5.05 13.54 -25.59
C ASN A 333 -5.38 14.58 -26.65
N LEU A 334 -6.51 15.28 -26.53
CA LEU A 334 -7.08 16.07 -27.63
C LEU A 334 -7.44 17.49 -27.21
N LEU A 335 -6.67 18.45 -27.73
CA LEU A 335 -6.91 19.90 -27.61
C LEU A 335 -7.42 20.47 -28.93
N PHE A 336 -8.32 21.44 -28.84
CA PHE A 336 -8.79 22.24 -29.96
C PHE A 336 -8.47 23.70 -29.70
N LYS A 337 -7.71 24.33 -30.60
CA LYS A 337 -7.50 25.78 -30.63
C LYS A 337 -8.40 26.38 -31.70
N VAL A 338 -9.23 27.33 -31.32
CA VAL A 338 -10.21 28.02 -32.19
C VAL A 338 -9.83 29.49 -32.25
N GLU A 339 -9.57 30.02 -33.45
CA GLU A 339 -9.21 31.42 -33.64
C GLU A 339 -9.71 31.98 -34.97
N HIS A 340 -10.20 33.22 -34.96
CA HIS A 340 -10.39 33.99 -36.18
C HIS A 340 -9.08 34.60 -36.68
N THR A 341 -8.88 34.60 -38.00
CA THR A 341 -7.70 35.20 -38.64
C THR A 341 -8.04 35.83 -39.99
N ASP A 342 -7.31 36.88 -40.34
CA ASP A 342 -7.33 37.53 -41.65
C ASP A 342 -6.35 36.85 -42.63
N ASP A 343 -5.57 35.87 -42.17
CA ASP A 343 -4.69 35.05 -42.98
C ASP A 343 -5.50 34.06 -43.85
N LEU A 344 -5.64 34.39 -45.14
CA LEU A 344 -6.41 33.62 -46.13
C LEU A 344 -5.79 32.27 -46.54
N THR A 345 -4.77 31.79 -45.82
CA THR A 345 -4.10 30.52 -46.10
C THR A 345 -4.99 29.32 -45.75
N ILE A 346 -5.30 28.49 -46.76
CA ILE A 346 -6.05 27.24 -46.59
C ILE A 346 -5.13 26.16 -46.02
N SER A 347 -5.54 25.53 -44.92
CA SER A 347 -4.83 24.37 -44.37
C SER A 347 -5.01 23.13 -45.25
N LYS A 348 -3.92 22.42 -45.54
CA LYS A 348 -3.93 21.09 -46.17
C LYS A 348 -3.74 19.95 -45.17
N SER A 349 -3.62 20.27 -43.88
CA SER A 349 -3.35 19.29 -42.83
C SER A 349 -4.65 18.69 -42.29
N ASP A 350 -4.63 17.40 -42.01
CA ASP A 350 -5.78 16.67 -41.46
C ASP A 350 -6.10 17.08 -40.01
N ASP A 351 -5.18 17.79 -39.34
CA ASP A 351 -5.33 18.27 -37.96
C ASP A 351 -5.78 19.74 -37.85
N CYS A 352 -5.97 20.44 -38.98
CA CYS A 352 -6.35 21.84 -38.98
C CYS A 352 -7.37 22.12 -40.09
N ILE A 353 -8.54 22.63 -39.70
CA ILE A 353 -9.57 23.08 -40.63
C ILE A 353 -9.62 24.61 -40.70
N THR A 354 -9.83 25.13 -41.90
CA THR A 354 -10.03 26.57 -42.18
C THR A 354 -11.37 26.76 -42.89
N LEU A 355 -12.23 27.58 -42.30
CA LEU A 355 -13.61 27.80 -42.72
C LEU A 355 -13.87 29.29 -43.02
N ASP A 356 -14.83 29.57 -43.89
CA ASP A 356 -15.35 30.93 -44.07
C ASP A 356 -16.13 31.36 -42.80
N ALA A 357 -15.59 32.34 -42.07
CA ALA A 357 -16.11 32.74 -40.77
C ALA A 357 -17.55 33.27 -40.85
N VAL A 358 -17.96 33.85 -41.98
CA VAL A 358 -19.33 34.40 -42.16
C VAL A 358 -20.37 33.28 -42.20
N LYS A 359 -19.96 32.06 -42.57
CA LYS A 359 -20.86 30.89 -42.68
C LYS A 359 -21.01 30.11 -41.37
N VAL A 360 -20.16 30.37 -40.37
CA VAL A 360 -20.12 29.61 -39.11
C VAL A 360 -20.98 30.29 -38.04
N LYS A 361 -21.75 29.49 -37.30
CA LYS A 361 -22.59 29.96 -36.18
C LYS A 361 -22.17 29.32 -34.86
N TYR A 362 -21.93 30.14 -33.84
CA TYR A 362 -21.62 29.70 -32.48
C TYR A 362 -22.89 29.44 -31.64
N PRO A 363 -22.84 28.60 -30.59
CA PRO A 363 -21.66 27.84 -30.14
C PRO A 363 -21.39 26.63 -31.05
N LEU A 364 -20.11 26.32 -31.28
CA LEU A 364 -19.72 25.08 -31.96
C LEU A 364 -19.84 23.91 -30.99
N ALA A 365 -19.96 22.69 -31.50
CA ALA A 365 -19.96 21.49 -30.68
C ALA A 365 -19.06 20.40 -31.27
N ILE A 366 -18.34 19.70 -30.40
CA ILE A 366 -17.60 18.48 -30.72
C ILE A 366 -18.35 17.32 -30.07
N ARG A 367 -18.78 16.36 -30.89
CA ARG A 367 -19.55 15.21 -30.42
C ARG A 367 -19.19 13.93 -31.18
N PRO A 368 -19.47 12.75 -30.61
CA PRO A 368 -19.42 11.49 -31.36
C PRO A 368 -20.36 11.50 -32.58
N VAL A 369 -20.01 10.73 -33.60
CA VAL A 369 -20.88 10.49 -34.76
C VAL A 369 -22.20 9.85 -34.29
N GLN A 370 -23.31 10.42 -34.74
CA GLN A 370 -24.66 9.93 -34.49
C GLN A 370 -25.20 9.21 -35.73
N LYS A 371 -26.16 8.31 -35.51
CA LYS A 371 -26.80 7.58 -36.61
C LYS A 371 -27.61 8.56 -37.46
N GLY A 372 -27.31 8.61 -38.76
CA GLY A 372 -27.98 9.51 -39.71
C GLY A 372 -27.22 10.82 -39.97
N ASP A 373 -26.06 11.04 -39.33
CA ASP A 373 -25.19 12.17 -39.63
C ASP A 373 -24.85 12.21 -41.13
N ILE A 374 -25.12 13.37 -41.76
CA ILE A 374 -24.83 13.65 -43.17
C ILE A 374 -23.92 14.86 -43.31
N PHE A 375 -23.02 14.81 -44.28
CA PHE A 375 -22.18 15.94 -44.68
C PHE A 375 -21.89 15.87 -46.18
N THR A 376 -21.44 16.97 -46.76
CA THR A 376 -21.00 17.08 -48.16
C THR A 376 -19.47 17.12 -48.16
N PRO A 377 -18.76 16.01 -48.46
CA PRO A 377 -17.30 16.00 -48.42
C PRO A 377 -16.71 17.08 -49.34
N PHE A 378 -15.70 17.81 -48.87
CA PHE A 378 -15.00 18.83 -49.64
C PHE A 378 -14.59 18.31 -51.04
N GLY A 379 -14.98 19.02 -52.09
CA GLY A 379 -14.72 18.66 -53.49
C GLY A 379 -15.78 17.76 -54.17
N MET A 380 -16.83 17.34 -53.45
CA MET A 380 -17.95 16.58 -54.03
C MET A 380 -19.22 17.43 -54.13
N GLU A 381 -20.08 17.08 -55.11
CA GLU A 381 -21.46 17.57 -55.19
C GLU A 381 -22.41 16.51 -54.61
N GLY A 382 -23.31 16.91 -53.71
CA GLY A 382 -24.29 16.03 -53.06
C GLY A 382 -23.93 15.59 -51.63
N HIS A 383 -24.95 15.27 -50.83
CA HIS A 383 -24.80 14.82 -49.44
C HIS A 383 -24.42 13.35 -49.34
N ARG A 384 -23.70 13.00 -48.27
CA ARG A 384 -23.29 11.63 -47.96
C ARG A 384 -23.47 11.31 -46.47
N LEU A 385 -23.90 10.10 -46.15
CA LEU A 385 -23.91 9.60 -44.77
C LEU A 385 -22.47 9.42 -44.25
N VAL A 386 -22.21 9.91 -43.04
CA VAL A 386 -20.89 9.73 -42.39
C VAL A 386 -20.57 8.24 -42.23
N SER A 387 -21.55 7.40 -41.90
CA SER A 387 -21.37 5.95 -41.78
C SER A 387 -20.97 5.27 -43.10
N ASP A 388 -21.46 5.77 -44.25
CA ASP A 388 -21.06 5.24 -45.56
C ASP A 388 -19.64 5.70 -45.89
N TYR A 389 -19.33 6.97 -45.59
CA TYR A 389 -17.98 7.52 -45.77
C TYR A 389 -16.93 6.74 -44.96
N LEU A 390 -17.19 6.49 -43.67
CA LEU A 390 -16.29 5.71 -42.81
C LEU A 390 -16.17 4.24 -43.26
N THR A 391 -17.21 3.71 -43.91
CA THR A 391 -17.20 2.35 -44.46
C THR A 391 -16.38 2.24 -45.73
N ASP A 392 -16.48 3.21 -46.64
CA ASP A 392 -15.68 3.29 -47.86
C ASP A 392 -14.18 3.38 -47.60
N ILE A 393 -13.77 4.18 -46.60
CA ILE A 393 -12.36 4.27 -46.19
C ILE A 393 -11.89 3.04 -45.38
N LYS A 394 -12.75 2.02 -45.24
CA LYS A 394 -12.49 0.76 -44.55
C LYS A 394 -12.02 0.92 -43.10
N MET A 395 -12.54 1.92 -42.38
CA MET A 395 -12.16 2.17 -40.99
C MET A 395 -12.56 0.97 -40.08
N PRO A 396 -11.68 0.50 -39.18
CA PRO A 396 -11.99 -0.57 -38.22
C PRO A 396 -13.15 -0.20 -37.30
N LEU A 397 -13.92 -1.20 -36.83
CA LEU A 397 -15.09 -0.97 -35.99
C LEU A 397 -14.79 -0.18 -34.68
N PRO A 398 -13.68 -0.44 -33.95
CA PRO A 398 -13.34 0.36 -32.76
C PRO A 398 -13.07 1.84 -33.06
N ASP A 399 -12.45 2.14 -34.19
CA ASP A 399 -12.13 3.52 -34.60
C ASP A 399 -13.39 4.24 -35.10
N LYS A 400 -14.27 3.53 -35.83
CA LYS A 400 -15.58 4.07 -36.24
C LYS A 400 -16.42 4.50 -35.04
N ARG A 401 -16.38 3.74 -33.94
CA ARG A 401 -17.09 4.07 -32.69
C ARG A 401 -16.51 5.29 -31.98
N ARG A 402 -15.25 5.65 -32.25
CA ARG A 402 -14.54 6.80 -31.66
C ARG A 402 -14.55 8.05 -32.54
N GLN A 403 -15.11 7.99 -33.75
CA GLN A 403 -15.07 9.12 -34.67
C GLN A 403 -15.87 10.31 -34.13
N LEU A 404 -15.26 11.49 -34.18
CA LEU A 404 -15.85 12.78 -33.78
C LEU A 404 -16.27 13.61 -34.99
N VAL A 405 -17.28 14.45 -34.77
CA VAL A 405 -17.69 15.53 -35.68
C VAL A 405 -17.66 16.88 -34.94
N LEU A 406 -17.31 17.93 -35.68
CA LEU A 406 -17.48 19.31 -35.28
C LEU A 406 -18.71 19.88 -35.98
N THR A 407 -19.64 20.42 -35.21
CA THR A 407 -20.89 21.02 -35.70
C THR A 407 -21.04 22.48 -35.30
N ASP A 408 -21.81 23.25 -36.09
CA ASP A 408 -22.23 24.60 -35.72
C ASP A 408 -23.48 24.59 -34.82
N SER A 409 -24.01 25.77 -34.48
CA SER A 409 -25.19 25.88 -33.62
C SER A 409 -26.47 25.22 -34.18
N ASP A 410 -26.54 25.00 -35.50
CA ASP A 410 -27.65 24.34 -36.19
C ASP A 410 -27.43 22.81 -36.28
N ASP A 411 -26.41 22.28 -35.60
CA ASP A 411 -25.90 20.90 -35.65
C ASP A 411 -25.46 20.44 -37.05
N LYS A 412 -25.08 21.38 -37.93
CA LYS A 412 -24.52 21.05 -39.25
C LYS A 412 -23.05 20.69 -39.14
N ILE A 413 -22.67 19.56 -39.73
CA ILE A 413 -21.28 19.08 -39.69
C ILE A 413 -20.40 19.98 -40.55
N MET A 414 -19.40 20.57 -39.91
CA MET A 414 -18.35 21.36 -40.56
C MET A 414 -17.11 20.52 -40.83
N TRP A 415 -16.83 19.57 -39.93
CA TRP A 415 -15.63 18.74 -39.99
C TRP A 415 -15.91 17.36 -39.42
N LEU A 416 -15.59 16.33 -40.21
CA LEU A 416 -15.31 15.00 -39.67
C LEU A 416 -13.88 15.05 -39.12
N VAL A 417 -13.76 15.21 -37.80
CA VAL A 417 -12.51 15.59 -37.11
C VAL A 417 -11.38 14.64 -37.50
N GLY A 418 -10.26 15.20 -37.97
CA GLY A 418 -9.10 14.40 -38.40
C GLY A 418 -9.20 13.77 -39.79
N LEU A 419 -10.31 13.99 -40.53
CA LEU A 419 -10.56 13.31 -41.81
C LEU A 419 -10.96 14.28 -42.95
N ARG A 420 -12.10 14.95 -42.84
CA ARG A 420 -12.66 15.68 -44.00
C ARG A 420 -13.57 16.84 -43.63
N THR A 421 -13.32 17.98 -44.27
CA THR A 421 -14.13 19.21 -44.19
C THR A 421 -15.43 19.08 -45.01
N ASP A 422 -16.48 19.75 -44.56
CA ASP A 422 -17.70 19.94 -45.35
C ASP A 422 -17.53 21.04 -46.42
N ASN A 423 -18.03 20.77 -47.63
CA ASN A 423 -17.89 21.61 -48.81
C ASN A 423 -18.61 22.98 -48.68
N SER A 424 -19.62 23.09 -47.82
CA SER A 424 -20.46 24.29 -47.65
C SER A 424 -19.72 25.42 -46.96
N TYR A 425 -18.81 25.07 -46.04
CA TYR A 425 -18.02 26.02 -45.23
C TYR A 425 -16.69 26.41 -45.88
N ARG A 426 -16.46 26.01 -47.15
CA ARG A 426 -15.24 26.31 -47.87
C ARG A 426 -14.99 27.82 -48.03
N ILE A 427 -13.71 28.15 -48.06
CA ILE A 427 -13.18 29.47 -48.43
C ILE A 427 -13.35 29.67 -49.93
N THR A 428 -13.73 30.88 -50.33
CA THR A 428 -13.84 31.31 -51.74
C THR A 428 -13.10 32.63 -51.94
N ASN A 429 -13.03 33.12 -53.18
CA ASN A 429 -12.45 34.43 -53.50
C ASN A 429 -13.20 35.62 -52.86
N GLN A 430 -14.35 35.36 -52.21
CA GLN A 430 -15.18 36.37 -51.53
C GLN A 430 -15.02 36.32 -50.00
N THR A 431 -14.30 35.33 -49.46
CA THR A 431 -14.09 35.16 -48.02
C THR A 431 -13.15 36.26 -47.53
N THR A 432 -13.63 37.09 -46.60
CA THR A 432 -12.86 38.20 -46.02
C THR A 432 -12.30 37.89 -44.62
N LYS A 433 -12.82 36.85 -43.96
CA LYS A 433 -12.40 36.42 -42.61
C LYS A 433 -12.48 34.90 -42.48
N ILE A 434 -11.47 34.29 -41.87
CA ILE A 434 -11.38 32.83 -41.70
C ILE A 434 -11.53 32.45 -40.23
N LEU A 435 -12.27 31.36 -39.98
CA LEU A 435 -12.21 30.63 -38.72
C LEU A 435 -11.24 29.46 -38.87
N ARG A 436 -10.18 29.44 -38.06
CA ARG A 436 -9.18 28.38 -38.02
C ARG A 436 -9.37 27.55 -36.76
N ILE A 437 -9.48 26.23 -36.93
CA ILE A 437 -9.61 25.29 -35.81
C ILE A 437 -8.51 24.23 -35.95
N MET A 438 -7.61 24.21 -34.98
CA MET A 438 -6.49 23.27 -34.91
C MET A 438 -6.75 22.23 -33.84
N MET A 439 -6.78 20.96 -34.23
CA MET A 439 -6.74 19.83 -33.33
C MET A 439 -5.27 19.50 -33.03
N LYS A 440 -4.83 19.81 -31.83
CA LYS A 440 -3.54 19.34 -31.33
C LYS A 440 -3.78 18.06 -30.55
N LYS A 441 -3.26 16.95 -31.08
CA LYS A 441 -2.89 15.84 -30.21
C LYS A 441 -1.79 16.37 -29.29
N VAL A 442 -1.94 16.22 -27.98
CA VAL A 442 -0.98 16.77 -27.03
C VAL A 442 0.36 16.03 -27.20
N LEU A 443 1.24 16.61 -28.02
CA LEU A 443 2.67 16.47 -27.89
C LEU A 443 3.16 17.67 -27.07
N LEU A 444 3.62 17.40 -25.86
CA LEU A 444 4.15 18.36 -24.89
C LEU A 444 5.22 19.27 -25.51
N LEU A 445 4.98 20.60 -25.50
CA LEU A 445 6.04 21.61 -25.58
C LEU A 445 5.53 22.97 -25.04
N ALA A 446 6.22 23.48 -24.02
CA ALA A 446 5.90 24.68 -23.25
C ALA A 446 6.77 25.88 -23.66
N VAL A 447 6.21 27.11 -23.64
CA VAL A 447 6.98 28.38 -23.67
C VAL A 447 6.33 29.43 -22.77
N LEU A 448 7.06 29.77 -21.70
CA LEU A 448 7.32 31.07 -21.05
C LEU A 448 6.34 32.24 -21.27
N LEU A 449 5.79 32.78 -20.16
CA LEU A 449 5.97 34.16 -19.66
C LEU A 449 4.98 34.45 -18.53
N CYS A 450 5.49 34.73 -17.32
CA CYS A 450 5.02 35.75 -16.38
C CYS A 450 5.83 35.66 -15.07
N LEU A 451 6.86 36.50 -14.98
CA LEU A 451 7.71 36.74 -13.81
C LEU A 451 6.94 37.55 -12.76
N GLY A 452 7.13 37.23 -11.47
CA GLY A 452 6.75 38.18 -10.41
C GLY A 452 6.52 37.68 -8.99
N ILE A 453 6.91 36.47 -8.60
CA ILE A 453 7.03 36.04 -7.18
C ILE A 453 8.17 35.02 -7.17
N ASN A 454 9.03 35.01 -6.14
CA ASN A 454 10.11 34.03 -5.96
C ASN A 454 9.61 32.61 -6.24
N SER A 455 9.79 32.16 -7.48
CA SER A 455 9.35 30.88 -7.96
C SER A 455 10.41 29.89 -7.53
N TRP A 456 10.05 29.04 -6.58
CA TRP A 456 10.70 27.73 -6.48
C TRP A 456 10.65 27.12 -7.88
N ALA A 457 11.81 27.00 -8.52
CA ALA A 457 11.94 26.41 -9.85
C ALA A 457 11.94 24.88 -9.74
N GLY A 458 10.95 24.34 -9.02
CA GLY A 458 10.71 22.90 -8.92
C GLY A 458 9.67 22.45 -9.95
N HIS A 459 9.68 21.17 -10.29
CA HIS A 459 8.69 20.54 -11.14
C HIS A 459 7.27 20.58 -10.55
N TYR A 460 7.17 20.65 -9.22
CA TYR A 460 5.95 20.84 -8.45
C TYR A 460 6.04 22.13 -7.63
N LYS A 461 4.89 22.74 -7.32
CA LYS A 461 4.85 24.09 -6.73
C LYS A 461 5.15 24.12 -5.24
N ASN A 462 4.79 23.05 -4.51
CA ASN A 462 4.73 23.10 -3.05
C ASN A 462 5.85 22.32 -2.34
N PHE A 463 6.66 21.55 -3.06
CA PHE A 463 7.73 20.72 -2.49
C PHE A 463 8.76 20.38 -3.56
N LYS A 464 9.98 19.98 -3.13
CA LYS A 464 11.00 19.39 -4.02
C LYS A 464 10.89 17.88 -4.06
N THR A 465 11.06 17.34 -5.26
CA THR A 465 11.20 15.91 -5.53
C THR A 465 12.66 15.51 -5.51
N THR A 466 13.00 14.53 -4.66
CA THR A 466 14.39 14.12 -4.43
C THR A 466 14.54 12.61 -4.56
N ALA A 467 15.64 12.16 -5.14
CA ALA A 467 16.02 10.74 -5.14
C ALA A 467 17.37 10.52 -4.44
N TYR A 468 17.47 9.44 -3.69
CA TYR A 468 18.72 9.01 -3.06
C TYR A 468 19.45 7.98 -3.94
N VAL A 469 20.70 8.27 -4.30
CA VAL A 469 21.55 7.41 -5.14
C VAL A 469 22.60 6.77 -4.25
N ILE A 470 22.53 5.45 -4.08
CA ILE A 470 23.48 4.69 -3.25
C ILE A 470 24.88 4.66 -3.87
N VAL A 471 25.92 4.50 -3.05
CA VAL A 471 27.33 4.58 -3.51
C VAL A 471 27.65 3.52 -4.56
N GLN A 472 27.02 2.34 -4.44
CA GLN A 472 27.16 1.27 -5.42
C GLN A 472 26.67 1.70 -6.80
N ASP A 473 25.60 2.49 -6.89
CA ASP A 473 25.08 3.01 -8.15
C ASP A 473 25.94 4.15 -8.70
N VAL A 474 26.44 5.04 -7.83
CA VAL A 474 27.38 6.09 -8.23
C VAL A 474 28.60 5.48 -8.91
N ASN A 475 29.23 4.49 -8.25
CA ASN A 475 30.41 3.80 -8.76
C ASN A 475 30.12 2.95 -10.01
N ARG A 476 29.01 2.19 -10.00
CA ARG A 476 28.65 1.26 -11.10
C ARG A 476 28.31 2.00 -12.39
N ILE A 477 27.59 3.13 -12.31
CA ILE A 477 27.22 3.91 -13.50
C ILE A 477 28.42 4.73 -13.97
N GLY A 478 29.13 5.38 -13.04
CA GLY A 478 30.53 5.83 -13.18
C GLY A 478 30.80 7.00 -14.13
N THR A 479 30.20 7.07 -15.32
CA THR A 479 30.55 8.07 -16.35
C THR A 479 29.34 8.90 -16.77
N ALA A 480 29.55 10.18 -17.13
CA ALA A 480 28.45 11.03 -17.61
C ALA A 480 27.74 10.42 -18.83
N LYS A 481 28.46 9.69 -19.71
CA LYS A 481 27.85 8.98 -20.86
C LYS A 481 26.88 7.88 -20.42
N ALA A 482 27.20 7.12 -19.37
CA ALA A 482 26.31 6.08 -18.85
C ALA A 482 25.07 6.69 -18.17
N TRP A 483 25.26 7.78 -17.43
CA TRP A 483 24.15 8.56 -16.88
C TRP A 483 23.24 9.12 -17.98
N GLU A 484 23.80 9.70 -19.03
CA GLU A 484 23.06 10.19 -20.20
C GLU A 484 22.28 9.08 -20.92
N ALA A 485 22.77 7.84 -20.91
CA ALA A 485 22.05 6.72 -21.50
C ALA A 485 20.82 6.31 -20.68
N LEU A 486 20.87 6.44 -19.35
CA LEU A 486 19.78 6.08 -18.43
C LEU A 486 18.74 7.20 -18.27
N TRP A 487 19.19 8.46 -18.37
CA TRP A 487 18.39 9.64 -18.04
C TRP A 487 17.07 9.75 -18.80
N PRO A 488 17.01 9.55 -20.14
CA PRO A 488 15.77 9.74 -20.87
C PRO A 488 14.63 8.85 -20.39
N ASP A 489 14.93 7.65 -19.91
CA ASP A 489 13.92 6.74 -19.38
C ASP A 489 13.58 7.04 -17.92
N TYR A 490 14.57 7.46 -17.14
CA TYR A 490 14.36 7.91 -15.76
C TYR A 490 13.47 9.16 -15.70
N SER A 491 13.86 10.22 -16.40
CA SER A 491 13.21 11.53 -16.34
C SER A 491 11.79 11.53 -16.92
N LYS A 492 11.42 10.53 -17.74
CA LYS A 492 10.03 10.33 -18.18
C LYS A 492 9.15 9.82 -17.06
N ASN A 493 9.67 8.88 -16.26
CA ASN A 493 8.95 8.24 -15.17
C ASN A 493 8.83 9.17 -13.96
N LEU A 494 9.92 9.85 -13.60
CA LEU A 494 9.99 10.67 -12.41
C LEU A 494 10.68 12.01 -12.71
N ARG A 495 9.98 13.11 -12.44
CA ARG A 495 10.58 14.43 -12.40
C ARG A 495 11.36 14.60 -11.10
N LEU A 496 12.57 15.11 -11.19
CA LEU A 496 13.48 15.30 -10.05
C LEU A 496 14.01 16.73 -10.01
N ASP A 497 13.94 17.32 -8.82
CA ASP A 497 14.52 18.63 -8.54
C ASP A 497 15.92 18.49 -7.90
N LYS A 498 16.14 17.38 -7.18
CA LYS A 498 17.37 17.15 -6.40
C LYS A 498 17.76 15.68 -6.34
N VAL A 499 19.06 15.42 -6.16
CA VAL A 499 19.60 14.10 -5.81
C VAL A 499 20.57 14.17 -4.64
N TYR A 500 20.53 13.16 -3.79
CA TYR A 500 21.61 12.86 -2.85
C TYR A 500 22.51 11.79 -3.45
N LEU A 501 23.79 12.09 -3.62
CA LEU A 501 24.80 11.15 -4.08
C LEU A 501 25.58 10.60 -2.90
N GLU A 502 25.42 9.32 -2.62
CA GLU A 502 26.04 8.69 -1.48
C GLU A 502 27.55 8.46 -1.69
N THR A 503 28.31 8.71 -0.63
CA THR A 503 29.78 8.59 -0.63
C THR A 503 30.29 7.33 0.05
N PHE A 504 29.47 6.72 0.90
CA PHE A 504 29.84 5.54 1.68
C PHE A 504 28.61 4.69 2.07
N ARG A 505 28.74 3.37 1.90
CA ARG A 505 27.83 2.31 2.38
C ARG A 505 28.53 0.96 2.31
N ASP A 506 28.25 0.04 3.23
CA ASP A 506 28.71 -1.35 3.24
C ASP A 506 30.23 -1.51 3.12
N ASN A 507 31.00 -0.63 3.78
CA ASN A 507 32.46 -0.55 3.64
C ASN A 507 32.96 -0.23 2.21
N VAL A 508 32.09 0.28 1.34
CA VAL A 508 32.41 0.78 0.01
C VAL A 508 32.46 2.30 0.02
N PHE A 509 33.60 2.86 -0.38
CA PHE A 509 33.75 4.29 -0.66
C PHE A 509 33.43 4.60 -2.12
N VAL A 510 33.01 5.83 -2.37
CA VAL A 510 32.86 6.34 -3.73
C VAL A 510 34.20 6.46 -4.44
N ASP A 511 34.21 6.22 -5.75
CA ASP A 511 35.31 6.59 -6.64
C ASP A 511 35.25 8.08 -6.98
N ASP A 512 36.34 8.81 -6.75
CA ASP A 512 36.42 10.26 -6.96
C ASP A 512 35.97 10.69 -8.36
N LYS A 513 36.38 9.94 -9.40
CA LYS A 513 36.06 10.27 -10.78
C LYS A 513 34.57 10.01 -11.05
N ALA A 514 34.05 8.88 -10.58
CA ALA A 514 32.63 8.57 -10.67
C ALA A 514 31.75 9.63 -10.00
N MET A 515 32.15 10.11 -8.81
CA MET A 515 31.44 11.16 -8.09
C MET A 515 31.42 12.48 -8.86
N GLN A 516 32.56 12.90 -9.41
CA GLN A 516 32.65 14.12 -10.21
C GLN A 516 31.81 14.04 -11.49
N GLU A 517 31.84 12.90 -12.17
CA GLU A 517 31.05 12.66 -13.39
C GLU A 517 29.54 12.66 -13.10
N ALA A 518 29.09 12.00 -12.02
CA ALA A 518 27.70 12.00 -11.59
C ALA A 518 27.23 13.41 -11.20
N SER A 519 28.00 14.13 -10.37
CA SER A 519 27.68 15.51 -9.96
C SER A 519 27.56 16.44 -11.15
N LYS A 520 28.52 16.38 -12.10
CA LYS A 520 28.50 17.18 -13.32
C LYS A 520 27.30 16.84 -14.20
N PHE A 521 26.98 15.55 -14.34
CA PHE A 521 25.83 15.09 -15.10
C PHE A 521 24.52 15.68 -14.54
N PHE A 522 24.20 15.48 -13.26
CA PHE A 522 22.93 15.96 -12.68
C PHE A 522 22.82 17.49 -12.72
N LYS A 523 23.92 18.21 -12.42
CA LYS A 523 23.96 19.68 -12.57
C LYS A 523 23.70 20.12 -14.01
N SER A 524 24.20 19.40 -15.01
CA SER A 524 23.93 19.69 -16.43
C SER A 524 22.46 19.49 -16.83
N LYS A 525 21.69 18.71 -16.04
CA LYS A 525 20.24 18.52 -16.20
C LYS A 525 19.40 19.51 -15.39
N GLY A 526 20.03 20.43 -14.66
CA GLY A 526 19.34 21.38 -13.78
C GLY A 526 18.88 20.77 -12.45
N VAL A 527 19.41 19.60 -12.08
CA VAL A 527 19.08 18.91 -10.82
C VAL A 527 20.08 19.32 -9.75
N GLU A 528 19.58 19.71 -8.57
CA GLU A 528 20.41 20.00 -7.39
C GLU A 528 21.15 18.75 -6.91
N VAL A 529 22.37 18.90 -6.40
CA VAL A 529 23.19 17.75 -5.98
C VAL A 529 23.72 17.98 -4.57
N SER A 530 23.36 17.07 -3.66
CA SER A 530 23.80 17.01 -2.26
C SER A 530 24.44 15.64 -1.96
N GLY A 531 25.07 15.51 -0.79
CA GLY A 531 25.76 14.29 -0.37
C GLY A 531 24.92 13.37 0.49
N GLY A 532 25.09 12.06 0.32
CA GLY A 532 24.53 11.03 1.21
C GLY A 532 25.62 10.25 1.95
N ILE A 533 25.30 9.76 3.16
CA ILE A 533 26.14 8.84 3.94
C ILE A 533 25.26 7.78 4.60
N THR A 534 25.64 6.51 4.50
CA THR A 534 25.09 5.42 5.33
C THR A 534 26.17 4.84 6.24
N TYR A 535 26.05 5.04 7.55
CA TYR A 535 27.03 4.55 8.53
C TYR A 535 26.79 3.07 8.91
N ASN A 536 26.84 2.18 7.92
CA ASN A 536 26.76 0.75 8.14
C ASN A 536 28.11 0.05 7.92
N PHE A 537 28.29 -1.08 8.63
CA PHE A 537 29.55 -1.83 8.65
C PHE A 537 29.31 -3.27 8.20
N SER A 538 29.92 -3.67 7.09
CA SER A 538 29.82 -5.04 6.53
C SER A 538 31.05 -5.86 6.92
N GLY A 539 30.97 -6.67 7.98
CA GLY A 539 32.15 -7.41 8.46
C GLY A 539 31.92 -8.63 9.35
N SER A 540 30.67 -8.99 9.66
CA SER A 540 30.35 -10.00 10.67
C SER A 540 29.42 -11.08 10.13
N LYS A 541 29.68 -12.33 10.50
CA LYS A 541 28.85 -13.50 10.15
C LYS A 541 27.60 -13.64 11.04
N ARG A 542 27.30 -12.67 11.92
CA ARG A 542 26.31 -12.85 13.00
C ARG A 542 25.02 -12.05 12.84
N GLN A 543 24.99 -10.94 12.10
CA GLN A 543 23.76 -10.16 11.89
C GLN A 543 23.65 -9.69 10.43
N ARG A 544 22.42 -9.66 9.91
CA ARG A 544 22.10 -9.26 8.53
C ARG A 544 22.29 -7.74 8.30
N TRP A 545 22.36 -6.94 9.37
CA TRP A 545 22.34 -5.47 9.37
C TRP A 545 23.17 -4.89 10.54
N GLU A 546 24.42 -4.46 10.32
CA GLU A 546 25.31 -3.98 11.39
C GLU A 546 25.67 -2.49 11.28
N SER A 547 25.62 -1.80 12.43
CA SER A 547 26.07 -0.41 12.60
C SER A 547 27.53 -0.36 13.05
N PHE A 548 28.19 0.80 12.89
CA PHE A 548 29.50 1.00 13.50
C PHE A 548 29.46 0.81 15.03
N CYS A 549 30.54 0.27 15.59
CA CYS A 549 30.82 0.35 17.02
C CYS A 549 31.35 1.74 17.35
N TYR A 550 30.49 2.61 17.90
CA TYR A 550 30.85 3.97 18.30
C TYR A 550 31.75 4.04 19.55
N SER A 551 32.08 2.91 20.16
CA SER A 551 33.10 2.81 21.21
C SER A 551 34.46 2.31 20.70
N ASN A 552 34.56 1.92 19.42
CA ASN A 552 35.82 1.48 18.81
C ASN A 552 36.54 2.70 18.18
N PRO A 553 37.77 3.05 18.63
CA PRO A 553 38.54 4.16 18.08
C PRO A 553 38.79 4.07 16.56
N GLU A 554 38.95 2.87 16.00
CA GLU A 554 39.17 2.69 14.56
C GLU A 554 37.90 3.02 13.76
N HIS A 555 36.74 2.60 14.28
CA HIS A 555 35.43 2.91 13.69
C HIS A 555 35.15 4.41 13.78
N LEU A 556 35.45 5.05 14.92
CA LEU A 556 35.32 6.49 15.10
C LEU A 556 36.19 7.29 14.12
N LYS A 557 37.42 6.82 13.86
CA LYS A 557 38.28 7.40 12.84
C LYS A 557 37.65 7.28 11.45
N MET A 558 37.12 6.11 11.11
CA MET A 558 36.48 5.87 9.81
C MET A 558 35.23 6.74 9.62
N ILE A 559 34.38 6.88 10.65
CA ILE A 559 33.22 7.78 10.64
C ILE A 559 33.64 9.22 10.33
N LYS A 560 34.70 9.69 11.00
CA LYS A 560 35.26 11.02 10.74
C LYS A 560 35.79 11.17 9.32
N ASP A 561 36.55 10.19 8.83
CA ASP A 561 37.12 10.21 7.49
C ASP A 561 36.01 10.25 6.41
N ILE A 562 34.90 9.54 6.63
CA ILE A 562 33.71 9.58 5.78
C ILE A 562 33.09 10.98 5.79
N ALA A 563 32.79 11.55 6.96
CA ALA A 563 32.19 12.89 7.06
C ALA A 563 33.06 13.97 6.39
N GLU A 564 34.38 13.93 6.62
CA GLU A 564 35.34 14.85 6.00
C GLU A 564 35.42 14.65 4.49
N LEU A 565 35.36 13.41 3.98
CA LEU A 565 35.35 13.14 2.54
C LEU A 565 34.10 13.72 1.88
N THR A 566 32.91 13.43 2.41
CA THR A 566 31.64 13.87 1.84
C THR A 566 31.54 15.40 1.80
N ALA A 567 32.01 16.08 2.86
CA ALA A 567 32.01 17.54 2.94
C ALA A 567 32.91 18.23 1.91
N ARG A 568 33.89 17.53 1.32
CA ARG A 568 34.70 18.07 0.21
C ARG A 568 33.89 18.24 -1.07
N TYR A 569 32.86 17.42 -1.26
CA TYR A 569 32.06 17.42 -2.49
C TYR A 569 30.81 18.30 -2.40
N PHE A 570 30.24 18.47 -1.21
CA PHE A 570 28.89 19.01 -1.06
C PHE A 570 28.76 20.05 0.05
N ASP A 571 27.91 21.04 -0.20
CA ASP A 571 27.47 22.04 0.78
C ASP A 571 26.28 21.56 1.63
N GLU A 572 25.79 20.35 1.39
CA GLU A 572 24.72 19.72 2.15
C GLU A 572 24.90 18.21 2.13
N ILE A 573 24.73 17.58 3.30
CA ILE A 573 24.90 16.15 3.52
C ILE A 573 23.71 15.65 4.34
N VAL A 574 23.13 14.53 3.93
CA VAL A 574 22.17 13.78 4.74
C VAL A 574 22.78 12.45 5.19
N LEU A 575 22.63 12.14 6.47
CA LEU A 575 22.87 10.81 7.01
C LEU A 575 21.61 9.98 6.80
N ASP A 576 21.70 8.93 5.98
CA ASP A 576 20.67 7.89 5.85
C ASP A 576 20.67 6.98 7.10
N ASP A 577 19.86 5.92 7.08
CA ASP A 577 19.73 4.94 8.17
C ASP A 577 21.11 4.42 8.66
N TYR A 578 21.11 3.74 9.82
CA TYR A 578 22.31 3.20 10.49
C TYR A 578 23.14 4.17 11.35
N TYR A 579 22.71 5.42 11.49
CA TYR A 579 23.14 6.27 12.60
C TYR A 579 22.44 5.88 13.92
N PHE A 580 22.58 4.62 14.32
CA PHE A 580 22.12 4.08 15.59
C PHE A 580 23.11 3.03 16.07
N THR A 581 23.04 2.60 17.33
CA THR A 581 23.86 1.46 17.77
C THR A 581 23.11 0.49 18.65
N ASN A 582 23.11 -0.77 18.21
CA ASN A 582 22.71 -1.92 19.00
C ASN A 582 23.92 -2.71 19.51
N CYS A 583 25.15 -2.23 19.27
CA CYS A 583 26.39 -2.92 19.60
C CYS A 583 26.52 -3.17 21.11
N LYS A 584 26.94 -4.38 21.47
CA LYS A 584 27.22 -4.84 22.84
C LYS A 584 28.53 -5.63 22.91
N CYS A 585 29.54 -5.20 22.15
CA CYS A 585 30.89 -5.79 22.25
C CYS A 585 31.56 -5.38 23.57
N ASP A 586 32.70 -6.00 23.88
CA ASP A 586 33.42 -5.77 25.14
C ASP A 586 33.76 -4.29 25.36
N LEU A 587 34.14 -3.55 24.31
CA LEU A 587 34.39 -2.11 24.39
C LEU A 587 33.14 -1.32 24.79
N CYS A 588 31.98 -1.65 24.22
CA CYS A 588 30.71 -1.01 24.58
C CYS A 588 30.28 -1.37 26.00
N ILE A 589 30.50 -2.62 26.42
CA ILE A 589 30.16 -3.09 27.78
C ILE A 589 31.01 -2.34 28.82
N GLU A 590 32.31 -2.24 28.57
CA GLU A 590 33.24 -1.47 29.41
C GLU A 590 32.86 0.01 29.45
N ALA A 591 32.64 0.64 28.29
CA ALA A 591 32.30 2.06 28.19
C ALA A 591 30.93 2.41 28.82
N LYS A 592 29.94 1.51 28.74
CA LYS A 592 28.62 1.69 29.38
C LYS A 592 28.72 1.69 30.91
N GLY A 593 29.61 0.87 31.48
CA GLY A 593 29.69 0.65 32.92
C GLY A 593 28.34 0.23 33.53
N ASN A 594 27.91 0.94 34.57
CA ASN A 594 26.65 0.66 35.28
C ASN A 594 25.41 1.38 34.73
N ARG A 595 25.55 2.17 33.66
CA ARG A 595 24.45 2.94 33.06
C ARG A 595 23.44 2.03 32.34
N SER A 596 22.23 2.51 32.11
CA SER A 596 21.31 1.86 31.18
C SER A 596 21.87 1.92 29.75
N TRP A 597 21.44 0.99 28.87
CA TRP A 597 21.84 1.05 27.46
C TRP A 597 21.33 2.31 26.78
N GLY A 598 20.10 2.74 27.06
CA GLY A 598 19.51 3.94 26.46
C GLY A 598 20.30 5.19 26.79
N ASP A 599 20.55 5.44 28.09
CA ASP A 599 21.29 6.63 28.53
C ASP A 599 22.70 6.67 27.94
N PHE A 600 23.41 5.53 27.98
CA PHE A 600 24.75 5.43 27.42
C PHE A 600 24.76 5.70 25.91
N ARG A 601 23.83 5.10 25.16
CA ARG A 601 23.77 5.26 23.71
C ARG A 601 23.40 6.68 23.30
N MET A 602 22.45 7.31 24.00
CA MET A 602 22.07 8.71 23.74
C MET A 602 23.26 9.66 23.91
N ASP A 603 24.01 9.54 25.01
CA ASP A 603 25.22 10.36 25.19
C ASP A 603 26.31 10.03 24.17
N LEU A 604 26.49 8.76 23.86
CA LEU A 604 27.51 8.31 22.91
C LEU A 604 27.21 8.87 21.52
N LEU A 605 25.98 8.73 21.03
CA LEU A 605 25.60 9.21 19.71
C LEU A 605 25.57 10.73 19.66
N ASP A 606 25.08 11.43 20.68
CA ASP A 606 25.16 12.90 20.71
C ASP A 606 26.61 13.39 20.58
N LYS A 607 27.54 12.76 21.33
CA LYS A 607 28.98 13.03 21.23
C LYS A 607 29.52 12.74 19.83
N VAL A 608 29.21 11.57 19.27
CA VAL A 608 29.71 11.19 17.94
C VAL A 608 29.19 12.13 16.85
N GLY A 609 27.89 12.43 16.87
CA GLY A 609 27.27 13.35 15.93
C GLY A 609 27.99 14.68 15.90
N LYS A 610 28.28 15.23 17.09
CA LYS A 610 29.01 16.49 17.21
C LYS A 610 30.48 16.39 16.81
N GLU A 611 31.26 15.58 17.54
CA GLU A 611 32.73 15.61 17.50
C GLU A 611 33.32 14.87 16.29
N TYR A 612 32.59 13.90 15.73
CA TYR A 612 33.08 13.01 14.67
C TYR A 612 32.36 13.18 13.34
N ILE A 613 31.21 13.87 13.29
CA ILE A 613 30.47 14.07 12.03
C ILE A 613 30.33 15.55 11.71
N VAL A 614 29.62 16.33 12.54
CA VAL A 614 29.29 17.73 12.26
C VAL A 614 30.53 18.62 12.28
N GLU A 615 31.29 18.63 13.38
CA GLU A 615 32.50 19.47 13.48
C GLU A 615 33.56 19.13 12.42
N PRO A 616 33.86 17.85 12.11
CA PRO A 616 34.77 17.52 11.02
C PRO A 616 34.27 17.95 9.64
N ALA A 617 32.97 17.78 9.34
CA ALA A 617 32.39 18.24 8.08
C ALA A 617 32.51 19.76 7.93
N HIS A 618 32.16 20.53 8.97
CA HIS A 618 32.30 21.99 8.97
C HIS A 618 33.75 22.46 8.90
N ARG A 619 34.70 21.71 9.46
CA ARG A 619 36.13 22.02 9.35
C ARG A 619 36.61 21.95 7.90
N VAL A 620 36.14 20.97 7.14
CA VAL A 620 36.47 20.80 5.72
C VAL A 620 35.72 21.81 4.86
N ASN A 621 34.42 21.99 5.13
CA ASN A 621 33.56 22.92 4.42
C ASN A 621 32.65 23.66 5.41
N PRO A 622 33.00 24.90 5.81
CA PRO A 622 32.22 25.68 6.78
C PRO A 622 30.80 26.06 6.31
N LYS A 623 30.48 25.86 5.04
CA LYS A 623 29.13 26.09 4.49
C LYS A 623 28.27 24.83 4.47
N CYS A 624 28.87 23.68 4.78
CA CYS A 624 28.21 22.39 4.71
C CYS A 624 27.11 22.28 5.77
N LYS A 625 25.89 21.95 5.36
CA LYS A 625 24.81 21.59 6.26
C LYS A 625 24.79 20.07 6.46
N VAL A 626 24.87 19.62 7.71
CA VAL A 626 24.81 18.20 8.06
C VAL A 626 23.44 17.89 8.65
N ILE A 627 22.71 17.02 7.95
CA ILE A 627 21.33 16.67 8.21
C ILE A 627 21.27 15.22 8.66
N ILE A 628 20.46 14.91 9.66
CA ILE A 628 20.25 13.54 10.15
C ILE A 628 18.85 13.05 9.77
N LYS A 629 18.74 11.88 9.13
CA LYS A 629 17.47 11.18 8.98
C LYS A 629 17.15 10.43 10.28
N TYR A 630 16.01 10.76 10.90
CA TYR A 630 15.42 9.93 11.94
C TYR A 630 14.50 8.90 11.29
N PRO A 631 14.59 7.60 11.66
CA PRO A 631 13.72 6.58 11.10
C PRO A 631 12.27 6.68 11.63
N ASN A 632 11.37 5.88 11.09
CA ASN A 632 9.94 5.90 11.41
C ASN A 632 9.58 5.44 12.85
N TRP A 633 10.43 4.64 13.53
CA TRP A 633 10.13 4.06 14.85
C TRP A 633 10.32 5.01 16.06
N TYR A 634 9.63 6.14 16.07
CA TYR A 634 9.92 7.24 17.01
C TYR A 634 9.81 6.93 18.51
N ASP A 635 9.01 5.95 18.92
CA ASP A 635 8.92 5.56 20.34
C ASP A 635 10.15 4.76 20.81
N HIS A 636 10.94 4.19 19.89
CA HIS A 636 12.08 3.34 20.24
C HIS A 636 13.45 4.04 20.11
N PHE A 637 13.47 5.31 19.70
CA PHE A 637 14.67 6.12 19.45
C PHE A 637 15.74 6.04 20.54
N HIS A 638 15.37 6.36 21.79
CA HIS A 638 16.29 6.42 22.91
C HIS A 638 16.94 5.05 23.23
N GLY A 639 16.25 3.93 22.95
CA GLY A 639 16.80 2.59 23.11
C GLY A 639 17.97 2.26 22.17
N LEU A 640 18.05 2.97 21.03
CA LEU A 640 19.08 2.81 20.01
C LEU A 640 20.03 4.01 19.88
N GLY A 641 19.86 5.02 20.74
CA GLY A 641 20.78 6.15 20.92
C GLY A 641 20.33 7.46 20.29
N PHE A 642 19.16 7.51 19.67
CA PHE A 642 18.58 8.77 19.19
C PHE A 642 18.02 9.55 20.39
N ASP A 643 18.56 10.75 20.62
CA ASP A 643 18.10 11.66 21.68
C ASP A 643 17.27 12.79 21.07
N LEU A 644 15.96 12.78 21.30
CA LEU A 644 15.05 13.80 20.74
C LEU A 644 15.22 15.20 21.37
N LYS A 645 15.85 15.30 22.53
CA LYS A 645 16.10 16.58 23.20
C LYS A 645 17.35 17.28 22.69
N ARG A 646 18.42 16.52 22.42
CA ARG A 646 19.72 17.06 21.97
C ARG A 646 19.96 16.87 20.48
N GLY A 647 19.72 15.66 19.98
CA GLY A 647 20.06 15.25 18.62
C GLY A 647 19.55 16.20 17.54
N PRO A 648 18.27 16.61 17.53
CA PRO A 648 17.75 17.56 16.56
C PRO A 648 18.45 18.92 16.57
N TYR A 649 19.19 19.29 17.64
CA TYR A 649 19.98 20.52 17.75
C TYR A 649 21.48 20.29 17.51
N THR A 650 21.97 19.05 17.62
CA THR A 650 23.36 18.68 17.34
C THR A 650 23.66 18.74 15.84
N PHE A 651 22.68 18.44 15.00
CA PHE A 651 22.76 18.55 13.54
C PHE A 651 22.17 19.88 13.03
N ASP A 652 22.50 20.26 11.80
CA ASP A 652 22.00 21.50 11.19
C ASP A 652 20.51 21.42 10.84
N GLY A 653 19.98 20.20 10.67
CA GLY A 653 18.56 19.91 10.55
C GLY A 653 18.27 18.41 10.58
N VAL A 654 16.99 18.08 10.43
CA VAL A 654 16.51 16.69 10.43
C VAL A 654 15.78 16.34 9.15
N TYR A 655 15.78 15.07 8.81
CA TYR A 655 14.83 14.42 7.92
C TYR A 655 14.03 13.40 8.70
N THR A 656 12.85 13.09 8.20
CA THR A 656 11.95 12.15 8.85
C THR A 656 11.65 10.97 7.94
N GLY A 657 11.95 9.76 8.42
CA GLY A 657 11.51 8.51 7.86
C GLY A 657 10.00 8.39 7.97
N THR A 658 9.34 8.28 6.82
CA THR A 658 7.89 8.17 6.67
C THR A 658 7.51 6.86 6.00
N GLU A 659 8.42 5.88 6.03
CA GLU A 659 8.26 4.56 5.41
C GLU A 659 7.31 3.68 6.25
N THR A 660 6.03 4.03 6.39
CA THR A 660 5.10 3.25 7.23
C THR A 660 4.75 1.88 6.65
N ARG A 661 4.92 1.72 5.32
CA ARG A 661 4.68 0.47 4.57
C ARG A 661 3.26 -0.08 4.85
N ASN A 662 3.03 -1.36 4.54
CA ASN A 662 1.78 -2.02 4.90
C ASN A 662 1.76 -2.28 6.43
N PRO A 663 0.69 -1.92 7.15
CA PRO A 663 0.54 -2.25 8.57
C PRO A 663 0.62 -3.75 8.91
N GLU A 664 0.38 -4.63 7.94
CA GLU A 664 0.55 -6.09 8.07
C GLU A 664 2.01 -6.57 7.97
N SER A 665 2.96 -5.66 7.73
CA SER A 665 4.40 -5.96 7.74
C SER A 665 4.96 -6.10 9.16
N GLU A 666 6.21 -6.56 9.29
CA GLU A 666 6.88 -6.73 10.59
C GLU A 666 7.12 -5.44 11.38
N GLN A 667 6.86 -4.26 10.81
CA GLN A 667 7.01 -2.98 11.52
C GLN A 667 5.74 -2.57 12.29
N HIS A 668 4.56 -3.09 11.92
CA HIS A 668 3.27 -2.82 12.58
C HIS A 668 2.86 -1.32 12.63
N LEU A 669 3.43 -0.48 11.77
CA LEU A 669 3.17 0.96 11.74
C LEU A 669 1.86 1.28 11.02
N GLN A 670 1.16 2.30 11.50
CA GLN A 670 -0.12 2.73 10.93
C GLN A 670 0.11 3.85 9.92
N ALA A 671 -0.66 3.88 8.82
CA ALA A 671 -0.47 4.84 7.73
C ALA A 671 -0.42 6.30 8.21
N TYR A 672 -1.28 6.69 9.18
CA TYR A 672 -1.31 8.04 9.76
C TYR A 672 0.05 8.54 10.27
N GLU A 673 0.94 7.64 10.67
CA GLU A 673 2.27 7.99 11.15
C GLU A 673 3.07 8.82 10.16
N SER A 674 2.95 8.56 8.85
CA SER A 674 3.61 9.36 7.80
C SER A 674 3.33 10.85 7.92
N PHE A 675 2.11 11.22 8.38
CA PHE A 675 1.76 12.59 8.71
C PHE A 675 2.22 12.96 10.12
N GLY A 676 1.90 12.12 11.11
CA GLY A 676 2.12 12.40 12.53
C GLY A 676 3.59 12.64 12.90
N ILE A 677 4.51 11.84 12.36
CA ILE A 677 5.93 11.93 12.71
C ILE A 677 6.60 13.18 12.13
N ILE A 678 6.24 13.60 10.90
CA ILE A 678 6.67 14.89 10.33
C ILE A 678 6.26 16.04 11.26
N ARG A 679 5.00 16.02 11.72
CA ARG A 679 4.48 17.03 12.66
C ARG A 679 5.16 16.98 14.00
N TYR A 680 5.50 15.79 14.50
CA TYR A 680 6.21 15.66 15.76
C TYR A 680 7.61 16.29 15.69
N PHE A 681 8.37 16.05 14.63
CA PHE A 681 9.68 16.70 14.44
C PHE A 681 9.56 18.21 14.23
N GLU A 682 8.52 18.68 13.53
CA GLU A 682 8.25 20.11 13.41
C GLU A 682 7.92 20.74 14.77
N ASN A 683 7.30 20.00 15.70
CA ASN A 683 7.04 20.46 17.06
C ASN A 683 8.27 20.35 17.98
N ILE A 684 9.24 19.50 17.66
CA ILE A 684 10.52 19.42 18.37
C ILE A 684 11.44 20.59 17.98
N ARG A 685 11.60 20.84 16.69
CA ARG A 685 12.45 21.93 16.19
C ARG A 685 11.81 22.56 14.95
N PRO A 686 10.93 23.55 15.13
CA PRO A 686 10.22 24.19 14.02
C PRO A 686 11.16 24.69 12.93
N GLN A 687 10.76 24.51 11.66
CA GLN A 687 11.46 24.93 10.44
C GLN A 687 12.82 24.25 10.20
N HIS A 688 13.16 23.22 10.98
CA HIS A 688 14.40 22.46 10.82
C HIS A 688 14.18 21.01 10.40
N ASN A 689 12.93 20.64 10.11
CA ASN A 689 12.62 19.41 9.37
C ASN A 689 12.64 19.70 7.87
N PHE A 690 13.67 19.22 7.18
CA PHE A 690 13.92 19.52 5.78
C PHE A 690 13.28 18.54 4.81
N GLY A 691 12.66 17.46 5.28
CA GLY A 691 11.91 16.59 4.38
C GLY A 691 11.48 15.26 4.95
N GLY A 692 10.63 14.59 4.18
CA GLY A 692 10.22 13.22 4.41
C GLY A 692 10.98 12.24 3.53
N TRP A 693 11.09 11.00 3.98
CA TRP A 693 11.79 9.92 3.30
C TRP A 693 10.87 8.71 3.14
N VAL A 694 10.76 8.22 1.90
CA VAL A 694 9.82 7.15 1.52
C VAL A 694 10.54 6.08 0.70
N ASP A 695 10.24 4.81 0.97
CA ASP A 695 10.67 3.67 0.16
C ASP A 695 9.47 2.84 -0.33
N MET A 696 9.73 1.91 -1.25
CA MET A 696 8.72 0.97 -1.76
C MET A 696 8.62 -0.34 -0.95
N GLY A 697 9.39 -0.46 0.13
CA GLY A 697 9.47 -1.68 0.93
C GLY A 697 8.10 -2.03 1.52
N GLY A 698 7.74 -3.32 1.56
CA GLY A 698 6.48 -3.77 2.17
C GLY A 698 5.18 -3.26 1.52
N ALA A 699 5.25 -2.47 0.44
CA ALA A 699 4.09 -1.98 -0.29
C ALA A 699 3.64 -3.00 -1.35
N TRP A 700 2.71 -3.90 -0.98
CA TRP A 700 2.18 -4.89 -1.92
C TRP A 700 1.30 -4.27 -3.00
N TYR A 701 0.54 -3.22 -2.63
CA TYR A 701 -0.24 -2.42 -3.57
C TYR A 701 0.43 -1.05 -3.77
N PRO A 702 0.45 -0.52 -5.01
CA PRO A 702 0.88 0.85 -5.30
C PRO A 702 0.22 1.93 -4.44
N ASP A 703 -1.02 1.72 -3.99
CA ASP A 703 -1.79 2.64 -3.17
C ASP A 703 -1.10 2.92 -1.83
N ILE A 704 -0.56 1.89 -1.17
CA ILE A 704 0.16 2.02 0.11
C ILE A 704 1.43 2.87 -0.06
N PHE A 705 2.11 2.75 -1.18
CA PHE A 705 3.24 3.62 -1.51
C PHE A 705 2.78 5.06 -1.76
N ALA A 706 1.69 5.26 -2.51
CA ALA A 706 1.13 6.59 -2.77
C ALA A 706 0.63 7.28 -1.48
N GLU A 707 0.01 6.55 -0.56
CA GLU A 707 -0.48 7.08 0.72
C GLU A 707 0.65 7.62 1.60
N GLN A 708 1.79 6.91 1.67
CA GLN A 708 2.98 7.40 2.37
C GLN A 708 3.43 8.75 1.81
N LEU A 709 3.45 8.88 0.47
CA LEU A 709 3.80 10.15 -0.19
C LEU A 709 2.78 11.25 0.13
N TRP A 710 1.48 10.96 0.03
CA TRP A 710 0.43 11.95 0.27
C TRP A 710 0.41 12.43 1.71
N LEU A 711 0.47 11.52 2.69
CA LEU A 711 0.43 11.89 4.10
C LEU A 711 1.65 12.71 4.52
N THR A 712 2.83 12.36 4.01
CA THR A 712 4.07 13.13 4.20
C THR A 712 3.95 14.55 3.66
N LEU A 713 3.40 14.71 2.45
CA LEU A 713 3.22 16.02 1.82
C LEU A 713 2.07 16.83 2.45
N LEU A 714 1.01 16.17 2.91
CA LEU A 714 -0.07 16.79 3.68
C LEU A 714 0.44 17.35 5.01
N ALA A 715 1.46 16.73 5.60
CA ALA A 715 2.16 17.28 6.77
C ALA A 715 3.07 18.49 6.47
N LYS A 716 3.13 18.91 5.19
CA LYS A 716 3.93 20.02 4.66
C LYS A 716 5.44 19.79 4.69
N ALA A 717 5.89 18.56 4.45
CA ALA A 717 7.30 18.28 4.20
C ALA A 717 7.81 19.12 3.00
N PRO A 718 8.89 19.92 3.15
CA PRO A 718 9.37 20.79 2.08
C PRO A 718 10.09 20.04 0.96
N GLU A 719 10.69 18.89 1.29
CA GLU A 719 11.27 17.95 0.33
C GLU A 719 10.71 16.54 0.58
N ILE A 720 10.53 15.77 -0.50
CA ILE A 720 10.19 14.35 -0.43
C ILE A 720 11.28 13.53 -1.12
N THR A 721 11.94 12.65 -0.36
CA THR A 721 13.07 11.84 -0.82
C THR A 721 12.64 10.39 -1.03
N LEU A 722 12.93 9.88 -2.21
CA LEU A 722 12.64 8.52 -2.64
C LEU A 722 13.89 7.65 -2.50
N PHE A 723 13.80 6.60 -1.67
CA PHE A 723 14.81 5.57 -1.58
C PHE A 723 14.42 4.33 -2.40
N ASN A 724 15.20 3.92 -3.40
CA ASN A 724 16.37 4.59 -3.98
C ASN A 724 16.22 4.78 -5.50
N PHE A 725 17.16 5.52 -6.08
CA PHE A 725 17.18 5.88 -7.50
C PHE A 725 16.95 4.67 -8.41
N SER A 726 17.73 3.60 -8.27
CA SER A 726 17.59 2.41 -9.12
C SER A 726 16.24 1.71 -8.91
N SER A 727 15.77 1.62 -7.67
CA SER A 727 14.48 0.98 -7.38
C SER A 727 13.30 1.74 -7.99
N MET A 728 13.40 3.06 -8.16
CA MET A 728 12.38 3.85 -8.87
C MET A 728 12.25 3.51 -10.35
N MET A 729 13.23 2.82 -10.94
CA MET A 729 13.17 2.34 -12.32
C MET A 729 12.54 0.96 -12.47
N PHE A 730 12.24 0.26 -11.38
CA PHE A 730 11.60 -1.04 -11.46
C PHE A 730 10.15 -0.89 -11.90
N PRO A 731 9.69 -1.64 -12.91
CA PRO A 731 8.27 -1.74 -13.24
C PRO A 731 7.50 -2.20 -12.00
N PHE A 732 6.38 -1.55 -11.70
CA PHE A 732 5.52 -2.05 -10.64
C PHE A 732 4.74 -3.27 -11.15
N LYS A 733 4.50 -4.24 -10.27
CA LYS A 733 3.67 -5.41 -10.61
C LYS A 733 2.22 -5.07 -10.35
N GLU A 734 1.39 -5.12 -11.39
CA GLU A 734 -0.05 -4.96 -11.23
C GLU A 734 -0.63 -6.17 -10.49
N MET A 735 -1.42 -5.88 -9.46
CA MET A 735 -2.22 -6.86 -8.74
C MET A 735 -3.69 -6.43 -8.85
N PRO A 736 -4.64 -7.37 -9.00
CA PRO A 736 -6.07 -7.01 -9.05
C PRO A 736 -6.47 -6.31 -7.75
N ARG A 737 -6.97 -5.07 -7.85
CA ARG A 737 -7.48 -4.35 -6.68
C ARG A 737 -9.00 -4.39 -6.70
N ARG A 738 -9.62 -4.73 -5.57
CA ARG A 738 -11.09 -4.82 -5.47
C ARG A 738 -11.78 -3.48 -5.77
N TRP A 739 -11.08 -2.38 -5.51
CA TRP A 739 -11.54 -1.00 -5.64
C TRP A 739 -11.22 -0.34 -6.99
N ASP A 740 -10.71 -1.07 -7.99
CA ASP A 740 -10.37 -0.47 -9.30
C ASP A 740 -11.56 0.18 -10.04
N ASN A 741 -12.80 -0.16 -9.65
CA ASN A 741 -14.02 0.41 -10.22
C ASN A 741 -14.66 1.50 -9.35
N ASP A 742 -14.09 1.78 -8.18
CA ASP A 742 -14.65 2.70 -7.19
C ASP A 742 -13.94 4.06 -7.16
N SER A 743 -13.21 4.40 -8.25
CA SER A 743 -12.54 5.69 -8.45
C SER A 743 -11.52 6.08 -7.36
N PRO A 744 -10.53 5.22 -7.06
CA PRO A 744 -9.48 5.54 -6.09
C PRO A 744 -8.61 6.71 -6.56
N ALA A 745 -7.95 7.42 -5.65
CA ALA A 745 -7.04 8.51 -5.98
C ALA A 745 -5.86 8.04 -6.84
N LEU A 746 -5.36 6.82 -6.60
CA LEU A 746 -4.42 6.13 -7.47
C LEU A 746 -5.17 5.25 -8.49
N ASP A 747 -5.60 5.86 -9.59
CA ASP A 747 -6.22 5.15 -10.70
C ASP A 747 -5.14 4.60 -11.66
N ILE A 748 -5.01 3.27 -11.71
CA ILE A 748 -4.01 2.58 -12.52
C ILE A 748 -4.29 2.71 -14.02
N LYS A 749 -5.56 2.83 -14.43
CA LYS A 749 -5.92 3.04 -15.83
C LYS A 749 -5.50 4.44 -16.27
N ASP A 750 -5.81 5.46 -15.47
CA ASP A 750 -5.38 6.85 -15.70
C ASP A 750 -3.85 6.96 -15.70
N LEU A 751 -3.18 6.35 -14.73
CA LEU A 751 -1.71 6.31 -14.65
C LEU A 751 -1.10 5.70 -15.92
N LYS A 752 -1.62 4.56 -16.42
CA LYS A 752 -1.13 3.90 -17.64
C LYS A 752 -1.39 4.73 -18.90
N ASN A 753 -2.57 5.35 -18.99
CA ASN A 753 -2.90 6.23 -20.11
C ASN A 753 -1.96 7.43 -20.17
N GLY A 754 -1.77 8.13 -19.04
CA GLY A 754 -0.81 9.24 -18.94
C GLY A 754 0.65 8.80 -19.15
N SER A 755 1.00 7.58 -18.75
CA SER A 755 2.33 7.01 -19.02
C SER A 755 2.56 6.76 -20.51
N SER A 756 1.56 6.25 -21.22
CA SER A 756 1.63 6.02 -22.66
C SER A 756 1.83 7.31 -23.45
N GLN A 757 1.18 8.41 -23.03
CA GLN A 757 1.38 9.76 -23.61
C GLN A 757 2.82 10.26 -23.46
N ARG A 758 3.53 9.84 -22.40
CA ARG A 758 4.96 10.14 -22.17
C ARG A 758 5.91 9.18 -22.88
N GLY A 759 5.38 8.25 -23.68
CA GLY A 759 6.18 7.20 -24.33
C GLY A 759 6.71 6.15 -23.36
N ILE A 760 6.04 5.94 -22.22
CA ILE A 760 6.39 4.93 -21.21
C ILE A 760 5.50 3.71 -21.45
N THR A 761 6.11 2.59 -21.80
CA THR A 761 5.40 1.33 -22.09
C THR A 761 5.13 0.49 -20.85
N GLN A 762 6.03 0.56 -19.86
CA GLN A 762 5.90 -0.10 -18.57
C GLN A 762 6.14 0.93 -17.46
N PRO A 763 5.08 1.43 -16.80
CA PRO A 763 5.25 2.39 -15.73
C PRO A 763 6.01 1.78 -14.54
N THR A 764 6.85 2.59 -13.92
CA THR A 764 7.72 2.20 -12.81
C THR A 764 7.20 2.71 -11.47
N TRP A 765 7.84 2.32 -10.37
CA TRP A 765 7.59 2.93 -9.05
C TRP A 765 7.82 4.44 -9.05
N GLY A 766 8.82 4.94 -9.80
CA GLY A 766 9.03 6.37 -10.00
C GLY A 766 7.83 7.04 -10.68
N ARG A 767 7.18 6.35 -11.62
CA ARG A 767 5.96 6.86 -12.26
C ARG A 767 4.75 6.87 -11.33
N ILE A 768 4.63 5.91 -10.42
CA ILE A 768 3.62 5.96 -9.35
C ILE A 768 3.86 7.17 -8.46
N ALA A 769 5.11 7.43 -8.05
CA ALA A 769 5.44 8.61 -7.24
C ALA A 769 5.09 9.92 -7.97
N ASP A 770 5.52 10.07 -9.22
CA ASP A 770 5.22 11.26 -10.04
C ASP A 770 3.70 11.47 -10.21
N TYR A 771 2.94 10.38 -10.38
CA TYR A 771 1.47 10.44 -10.45
C TYR A 771 0.85 10.86 -9.11
N ALA A 772 1.35 10.30 -7.99
CA ALA A 772 0.90 10.67 -6.66
C ALA A 772 1.12 12.17 -6.39
N TYR A 773 2.27 12.70 -6.81
CA TYR A 773 2.61 14.13 -6.74
C TYR A 773 1.65 15.00 -7.58
N GLU A 774 1.30 14.56 -8.79
CA GLU A 774 0.34 15.26 -9.66
C GLU A 774 -1.04 15.40 -9.02
N LYS A 775 -1.49 14.39 -8.26
CA LYS A 775 -2.79 14.41 -7.59
C LYS A 775 -2.80 15.33 -6.37
N ILE A 776 -1.70 15.41 -5.62
CA ILE A 776 -1.68 16.14 -4.35
C ILE A 776 -1.24 17.61 -4.47
N ASP A 777 -0.30 17.94 -5.38
CA ASP A 777 0.28 19.29 -5.49
C ASP A 777 -0.76 20.42 -5.64
N PRO A 778 -1.82 20.29 -6.48
CA PRO A 778 -2.84 21.33 -6.59
C PRO A 778 -3.59 21.60 -5.28
N LEU A 779 -3.79 20.57 -4.46
CA LEU A 779 -4.46 20.69 -3.17
C LEU A 779 -3.56 21.38 -2.15
N LEU A 780 -2.26 21.03 -2.08
CA LEU A 780 -1.33 21.57 -1.09
C LEU A 780 -1.27 23.09 -1.07
N SER A 781 -1.37 23.74 -2.24
CA SER A 781 -1.34 25.20 -2.37
C SER A 781 -2.52 25.92 -1.69
N LYS A 782 -3.60 25.19 -1.40
CA LYS A 782 -4.82 25.71 -0.77
C LYS A 782 -4.83 25.50 0.74
N LEU A 783 -4.00 24.58 1.25
CA LEU A 783 -3.94 24.18 2.65
C LEU A 783 -3.02 25.08 3.47
N GLY A 784 -3.38 25.35 4.73
CA GLY A 784 -2.60 26.17 5.67
C GLY A 784 -1.48 25.39 6.36
N THR A 785 -1.07 25.83 7.54
CA THR A 785 -0.14 25.09 8.41
C THR A 785 -0.92 24.01 9.18
N PRO A 786 -0.47 22.75 9.22
CA PRO A 786 -1.16 21.71 9.98
C PRO A 786 -1.29 22.09 11.46
N LYS A 787 -2.46 21.80 12.02
CA LYS A 787 -2.80 21.99 13.44
C LYS A 787 -3.68 20.82 13.89
N GLY A 788 -3.55 20.38 15.13
CA GLY A 788 -4.37 19.31 15.70
C GLY A 788 -4.65 19.49 17.19
N ILE A 789 -5.24 18.46 17.79
CA ILE A 789 -5.44 18.32 19.23
C ILE A 789 -4.12 17.92 19.86
N LYS A 790 -3.63 18.70 20.83
CA LYS A 790 -2.32 18.47 21.41
C LYS A 790 -2.30 17.20 22.27
N ALA A 791 -1.38 16.31 21.95
CA ALA A 791 -1.03 15.15 22.75
C ALA A 791 0.39 15.32 23.31
N TYR A 792 0.50 15.43 24.62
CA TYR A 792 1.79 15.70 25.26
C TYR A 792 2.59 14.40 25.40
N LYS A 793 3.80 14.40 24.81
CA LYS A 793 4.77 13.31 24.91
C LYS A 793 6.13 13.89 25.31
N PRO A 794 6.56 13.77 26.58
CA PRO A 794 7.89 14.24 26.99
C PRO A 794 9.00 13.65 26.12
N PHE A 795 10.09 14.39 25.93
CA PHE A 795 11.27 13.88 25.21
C PHE A 795 11.72 12.52 25.76
N ASN A 796 12.04 11.59 24.86
CA ASN A 796 12.60 10.27 25.19
C ASN A 796 11.73 9.45 26.18
N SER A 797 10.41 9.65 26.18
CA SER A 797 9.45 8.89 26.99
C SER A 797 8.94 7.62 26.29
N SER A 798 8.41 6.67 27.08
CA SER A 798 7.85 5.39 26.61
C SER A 798 6.52 5.02 27.25
N GLY A 799 5.75 4.17 26.57
CA GLY A 799 4.46 3.65 27.04
C GLY A 799 3.34 4.09 26.10
N ASP A 800 2.35 3.21 25.87
CA ASP A 800 1.38 3.38 24.79
C ASP A 800 2.05 3.62 23.42
N ASP A 801 3.12 2.88 23.12
CA ASP A 801 3.94 3.07 21.91
C ASP A 801 3.06 3.04 20.64
N PHE A 802 3.21 4.05 19.80
CA PHE A 802 2.49 4.33 18.56
C PHE A 802 0.98 4.56 18.68
N LEU A 803 0.40 4.62 19.89
CA LEU A 803 -1.04 4.80 20.11
C LEU A 803 -1.61 6.05 19.42
N HIS A 804 -0.83 7.14 19.36
CA HIS A 804 -1.21 8.38 18.68
C HIS A 804 -1.58 8.17 17.22
N ASN A 805 -0.93 7.22 16.53
CA ASN A 805 -1.23 6.90 15.14
C ASN A 805 -2.58 6.19 15.01
N TYR A 806 -2.93 5.30 15.93
CA TYR A 806 -4.26 4.67 15.97
C TYR A 806 -5.37 5.69 16.23
N MET A 807 -5.11 6.69 17.09
CA MET A 807 -6.02 7.82 17.31
C MET A 807 -6.23 8.62 16.02
N GLY A 808 -5.15 8.87 15.26
CA GLY A 808 -5.19 9.49 13.94
C GLY A 808 -6.01 8.71 12.92
N MET A 809 -5.83 7.37 12.88
CA MET A 809 -6.57 6.47 12.01
C MET A 809 -8.08 6.43 12.31
N ILE A 810 -8.49 6.72 13.55
CA ILE A 810 -9.91 6.90 13.90
C ILE A 810 -10.36 8.35 13.79
N GLY A 811 -9.64 9.24 13.09
CA GLY A 811 -10.12 10.58 12.75
C GLY A 811 -10.02 11.62 13.85
N ILE A 812 -9.18 11.38 14.87
CA ILE A 812 -8.76 12.41 15.81
C ILE A 812 -7.51 13.07 15.20
N PRO A 813 -7.52 14.39 14.90
CA PRO A 813 -6.34 15.06 14.34
C PRO A 813 -5.30 15.28 15.43
N VAL A 814 -4.58 14.22 15.82
CA VAL A 814 -3.60 14.26 16.92
C VAL A 814 -2.35 15.02 16.50
N GLU A 815 -1.88 15.90 17.38
CA GLU A 815 -0.64 16.64 17.23
C GLU A 815 0.26 16.42 18.44
N ILE A 816 1.29 15.59 18.25
CA ILE A 816 2.24 15.24 19.31
C ILE A 816 3.15 16.45 19.59
N VAL A 817 3.25 16.85 20.86
CA VAL A 817 4.10 17.97 21.31
C VAL A 817 5.04 17.52 22.43
N PRO A 818 6.33 17.91 22.38
CA PRO A 818 7.32 17.50 23.38
C PRO A 818 7.29 18.33 24.66
N GLU A 819 6.64 19.49 24.61
CA GLU A 819 6.44 20.41 25.73
C GLU A 819 4.96 20.46 26.11
N PHE A 820 4.67 20.64 27.40
CA PHE A 820 3.30 20.62 27.90
C PHE A 820 2.56 21.87 27.42
N PRO A 821 1.42 21.74 26.70
CA PRO A 821 0.72 22.86 26.10
C PRO A 821 -0.20 23.56 27.12
N GLU A 822 0.36 24.47 27.92
CA GLU A 822 -0.34 25.12 29.05
C GLU A 822 -1.54 26.01 28.66
N ASP A 823 -1.58 26.46 27.41
CA ASP A 823 -2.59 27.40 26.89
C ASP A 823 -3.74 26.70 26.15
N GLU A 824 -3.67 25.37 26.00
CA GLU A 824 -4.72 24.61 25.33
C GLU A 824 -5.91 24.36 26.23
N GLN A 825 -7.10 24.33 25.63
CA GLN A 825 -8.35 24.04 26.36
C GLN A 825 -8.56 22.54 26.55
N LEU A 826 -7.89 21.70 25.76
CA LEU A 826 -7.93 20.24 25.89
C LEU A 826 -6.55 19.65 25.61
N VAL A 827 -6.08 18.75 26.47
CA VAL A 827 -4.80 18.05 26.31
C VAL A 827 -4.98 16.54 26.46
N ILE A 828 -4.40 15.77 25.54
CA ILE A 828 -4.35 14.31 25.60
C ILE A 828 -3.05 13.87 26.28
N LEU A 829 -3.16 12.95 27.25
CA LEU A 829 -2.04 12.36 27.98
C LEU A 829 -2.10 10.83 27.85
N THR A 830 -1.17 10.27 27.07
CA THR A 830 -0.95 8.82 27.01
C THR A 830 0.04 8.38 28.10
N GLU A 831 0.29 7.07 28.21
CA GLU A 831 1.23 6.54 29.21
C GLU A 831 2.61 7.21 29.15
N CYS A 832 3.08 7.64 27.97
CA CYS A 832 4.30 8.43 27.78
C CYS A 832 4.44 9.62 28.76
N ALA A 833 3.33 10.29 29.10
CA ALA A 833 3.37 11.47 29.96
C ALA A 833 3.75 11.16 31.42
N LYS A 834 3.79 9.88 31.82
CA LYS A 834 4.20 9.44 33.18
C LYS A 834 5.63 9.80 33.55
N ASP A 835 6.48 10.03 32.54
CA ASP A 835 7.91 10.31 32.70
C ASP A 835 8.17 11.78 33.07
N ASP A 836 7.16 12.66 32.97
CA ASP A 836 7.24 14.01 33.49
C ASP A 836 6.87 14.03 34.99
N PRO A 837 7.83 14.29 35.90
CA PRO A 837 7.57 14.26 37.34
C PRO A 837 6.59 15.34 37.81
N GLN A 838 6.31 16.36 36.99
CA GLN A 838 5.39 17.45 37.29
C GLN A 838 4.02 17.28 36.63
N ILE A 839 3.77 16.17 35.92
CA ILE A 839 2.57 16.02 35.09
C ILE A 839 1.26 16.21 35.86
N LEU A 840 1.17 15.67 37.08
CA LEU A 840 -0.03 15.82 37.92
C LEU A 840 -0.29 17.29 38.30
N SER A 841 0.76 18.06 38.55
CA SER A 841 0.64 19.49 38.87
C SER A 841 0.19 20.30 37.65
N LYS A 842 0.74 19.98 36.47
CA LYS A 842 0.39 20.62 35.20
C LYS A 842 -1.07 20.36 34.80
N MET A 843 -1.55 19.11 34.90
CA MET A 843 -2.97 18.81 34.62
C MET A 843 -3.92 19.48 35.63
N LYS A 844 -3.56 19.52 36.92
CA LYS A 844 -4.37 20.21 37.94
C LYS A 844 -4.47 21.70 37.62
N ALA A 845 -3.37 22.32 37.18
CA ALA A 845 -3.36 23.72 36.78
C ALA A 845 -4.26 23.97 35.55
N LEU A 846 -4.21 23.10 34.53
CA LEU A 846 -5.06 23.19 33.34
C LEU A 846 -6.54 23.13 33.70
N MET A 847 -6.96 22.13 34.50
CA MET A 847 -8.36 21.95 34.88
C MET A 847 -8.87 23.06 35.81
N LYS A 848 -8.01 23.60 36.69
CA LYS A 848 -8.36 24.79 37.51
C LYS A 848 -8.62 26.04 36.67
N LYS A 849 -7.99 26.16 35.49
CA LYS A 849 -8.27 27.23 34.52
C LYS A 849 -9.52 26.95 33.68
N GLY A 850 -10.17 25.80 33.89
CA GLY A 850 -11.34 25.38 33.13
C GLY A 850 -11.05 24.52 31.90
N GLY A 851 -9.82 24.06 31.70
CA GLY A 851 -9.47 23.14 30.59
C GLY A 851 -9.85 21.68 30.87
N ASP A 852 -9.86 20.85 29.83
CA ASP A 852 -10.15 19.42 29.89
C ASP A 852 -8.89 18.58 29.69
N VAL A 853 -8.78 17.45 30.40
CA VAL A 853 -7.66 16.51 30.25
C VAL A 853 -8.21 15.15 29.89
N VAL A 854 -7.71 14.55 28.82
CA VAL A 854 -8.04 13.17 28.42
C VAL A 854 -6.83 12.30 28.70
N VAL A 855 -6.95 11.35 29.63
CA VAL A 855 -5.90 10.39 29.95
C VAL A 855 -6.24 9.00 29.43
N THR A 856 -5.26 8.24 28.98
CA THR A 856 -5.45 6.83 28.61
C THR A 856 -5.49 5.93 29.85
N SER A 857 -6.04 4.73 29.71
CA SER A 857 -5.94 3.69 30.75
C SER A 857 -4.49 3.34 31.11
N GLY A 858 -3.56 3.40 30.14
CA GLY A 858 -2.12 3.20 30.37
C GLY A 858 -1.56 4.29 31.30
N PHE A 859 -1.80 5.56 30.97
CA PHE A 859 -1.42 6.68 31.85
C PHE A 859 -2.03 6.57 33.24
N TYR A 860 -3.34 6.31 33.32
CA TYR A 860 -4.03 6.25 34.60
C TYR A 860 -3.41 5.16 35.49
N ARG A 861 -3.20 3.95 34.94
CA ARG A 861 -2.56 2.84 35.66
C ARG A 861 -1.14 3.22 36.13
N ALA A 862 -0.34 3.84 35.27
CA ALA A 862 1.03 4.25 35.60
C ALA A 862 1.11 5.33 36.71
N MET A 863 0.04 6.11 36.88
CA MET A 863 -0.04 7.19 37.87
C MET A 863 -0.88 6.84 39.11
N GLN A 864 -1.49 5.66 39.14
CA GLN A 864 -2.42 5.21 40.18
C GLN A 864 -1.85 5.37 41.60
N ASP A 865 -0.59 4.99 41.78
CA ASP A 865 0.12 5.04 43.07
C ASP A 865 1.02 6.28 43.20
N LYS A 866 0.88 7.22 42.26
CA LYS A 866 1.64 8.48 42.22
C LYS A 866 0.76 9.72 42.49
N GLY A 867 -0.47 9.53 42.97
CA GLY A 867 -1.35 10.61 43.40
C GLY A 867 -2.43 11.04 42.41
N ILE A 868 -2.65 10.30 41.31
CA ILE A 868 -3.78 10.60 40.39
C ILE A 868 -5.15 10.42 41.05
N LYS A 869 -5.23 9.58 42.09
CA LYS A 869 -6.46 9.37 42.88
C LYS A 869 -6.94 10.63 43.59
N ASP A 870 -6.05 11.59 43.87
CA ASP A 870 -6.41 12.91 44.41
C ASP A 870 -7.18 13.78 43.40
N ILE A 871 -7.22 13.37 42.12
CA ILE A 871 -7.89 14.06 41.02
C ILE A 871 -9.14 13.32 40.61
N PHE A 872 -9.03 12.01 40.40
CA PHE A 872 -10.13 11.16 39.99
C PHE A 872 -9.94 9.79 40.63
N GLU A 873 -10.84 9.40 41.52
CA GLU A 873 -10.72 8.19 42.33
C GLU A 873 -11.26 6.93 41.60
N MET A 874 -10.40 6.34 40.76
CA MET A 874 -10.60 5.04 40.11
C MET A 874 -9.47 4.07 40.50
N VAL A 875 -9.73 2.79 40.30
CA VAL A 875 -8.75 1.71 40.51
C VAL A 875 -8.72 0.84 39.27
N ALA A 876 -7.60 0.89 38.55
CA ALA A 876 -7.22 -0.07 37.53
C ALA A 876 -7.04 -1.44 38.19
N THR A 877 -7.75 -2.45 37.69
CA THR A 877 -7.60 -3.83 38.15
C THR A 877 -6.80 -4.67 37.14
N ASP A 878 -6.38 -5.85 37.55
CA ASP A 878 -5.76 -6.85 36.64
C ASP A 878 -6.81 -7.60 35.79
N ARG A 879 -8.10 -7.35 36.04
CA ARG A 879 -9.18 -7.98 35.30
C ARG A 879 -9.35 -7.32 33.94
N LYS A 880 -9.85 -8.12 33.00
CA LYS A 880 -10.17 -7.72 31.63
C LYS A 880 -11.57 -8.17 31.30
N ALA A 881 -12.23 -7.43 30.42
CA ALA A 881 -13.56 -7.76 29.92
C ALA A 881 -13.53 -7.88 28.41
N ASP A 882 -14.14 -8.94 27.88
CA ASP A 882 -14.42 -9.10 26.46
C ASP A 882 -15.79 -8.50 26.17
N ILE A 883 -15.80 -7.35 25.49
CA ILE A 883 -17.00 -6.58 25.21
C ILE A 883 -17.40 -6.72 23.74
N ASP A 884 -18.70 -6.75 23.47
CA ASP A 884 -19.25 -6.88 22.12
C ASP A 884 -20.27 -5.78 21.77
N THR A 885 -20.64 -4.98 22.78
CA THR A 885 -21.70 -3.99 22.70
C THR A 885 -21.22 -2.70 23.33
N VAL A 886 -21.57 -1.58 22.71
CA VAL A 886 -21.30 -0.23 23.20
C VAL A 886 -22.61 0.52 23.34
N ILE A 887 -22.77 1.26 24.44
CA ILE A 887 -23.89 2.14 24.73
C ILE A 887 -23.33 3.54 24.98
N VAL A 888 -23.75 4.50 24.17
CA VAL A 888 -23.49 5.92 24.44
C VAL A 888 -24.61 6.43 25.36
N SER A 889 -24.29 6.57 26.64
CA SER A 889 -25.22 6.96 27.71
C SER A 889 -25.21 8.46 27.98
N GLY A 890 -24.06 9.12 27.89
CA GLY A 890 -23.90 10.54 28.22
C GLY A 890 -24.22 10.88 29.68
N GLY A 891 -24.10 9.91 30.61
CA GLY A 891 -24.41 10.08 32.04
C GLY A 891 -25.38 9.03 32.61
N TYR A 892 -26.28 9.47 33.51
CA TYR A 892 -27.21 8.61 34.28
C TYR A 892 -28.26 7.91 33.39
N GLY A 893 -28.36 6.58 33.50
CA GLY A 893 -29.43 5.75 32.92
C GLY A 893 -28.99 4.86 31.74
N ARG A 894 -29.93 4.07 31.20
CA ARG A 894 -29.68 3.21 30.03
C ARG A 894 -29.70 4.08 28.77
N GLY A 895 -28.54 4.35 28.19
CA GLY A 895 -28.45 5.02 26.88
C GLY A 895 -29.23 4.24 25.82
N MET A 896 -29.93 4.97 24.93
CA MET A 896 -30.68 4.37 23.81
C MET A 896 -29.84 4.18 22.54
N ASN A 897 -28.61 4.68 22.53
CA ASN A 897 -27.70 4.61 21.40
C ASN A 897 -26.75 3.40 21.53
N ILE A 898 -27.25 2.24 21.10
CA ILE A 898 -26.56 0.94 21.20
C ILE A 898 -25.87 0.62 19.86
N GLY A 899 -24.60 0.21 19.91
CA GLY A 899 -23.82 -0.28 18.78
C GLY A 899 -23.16 -1.62 19.11
N LYS A 900 -22.86 -2.42 18.08
CA LYS A 900 -22.07 -3.66 18.21
C LYS A 900 -20.66 -3.42 17.68
N THR A 901 -19.66 -3.98 18.35
CA THR A 901 -18.30 -3.98 17.80
C THR A 901 -18.21 -4.96 16.63
N ALA A 902 -17.29 -4.71 15.70
CA ALA A 902 -17.10 -5.60 14.54
C ALA A 902 -16.54 -6.97 14.95
N VAL A 903 -15.75 -7.00 16.03
CA VAL A 903 -15.22 -8.19 16.70
C VAL A 903 -15.32 -8.02 18.22
N PRO A 904 -15.28 -9.08 19.03
CA PRO A 904 -15.14 -8.94 20.48
C PRO A 904 -13.86 -8.14 20.82
N VAL A 905 -14.01 -7.11 21.65
CA VAL A 905 -12.91 -6.21 22.04
C VAL A 905 -12.55 -6.47 23.50
N LYS A 906 -11.27 -6.72 23.78
CA LYS A 906 -10.77 -6.87 25.15
C LYS A 906 -10.34 -5.52 25.72
N ILE A 907 -10.92 -5.13 26.85
CA ILE A 907 -10.59 -3.87 27.56
C ILE A 907 -10.18 -4.14 29.03
N PRO A 908 -9.28 -3.32 29.60
CA PRO A 908 -8.98 -3.39 31.03
C PRO A 908 -10.16 -2.92 31.89
N VAL A 909 -10.38 -3.58 33.02
CA VAL A 909 -11.47 -3.27 33.94
C VAL A 909 -11.02 -2.31 35.03
N PHE A 910 -11.75 -1.21 35.17
CA PHE A 910 -11.60 -0.26 36.27
C PHE A 910 -12.76 -0.39 37.25
N THR A 911 -12.49 -0.22 38.53
CA THR A 911 -13.52 0.02 39.56
C THR A 911 -13.47 1.47 39.99
N TYR A 912 -14.62 2.04 40.33
CA TYR A 912 -14.76 3.47 40.64
C TYR A 912 -15.92 3.67 41.61
N PHE A 913 -15.97 4.84 42.27
CA PHE A 913 -17.08 5.19 43.15
C PHE A 913 -18.25 5.75 42.34
N THR A 914 -19.43 5.18 42.55
CA THR A 914 -20.66 5.62 41.88
C THR A 914 -21.05 7.03 42.35
N ASN A 915 -21.54 7.86 41.44
CA ASN A 915 -21.92 9.28 41.62
C ASN A 915 -20.76 10.30 41.78
N ASP A 916 -19.51 9.86 41.91
CA ASP A 916 -18.33 10.73 41.74
C ASP A 916 -17.93 10.88 40.27
N SER A 917 -18.29 9.89 39.46
CA SER A 917 -17.93 9.81 38.05
C SER A 917 -19.03 9.17 37.21
N TRP A 918 -18.98 9.47 35.92
CA TRP A 918 -20.03 9.13 34.98
C TRP A 918 -19.45 8.51 33.71
N GLU A 919 -20.08 7.44 33.24
CA GLU A 919 -19.73 6.82 31.97
C GLU A 919 -20.34 7.63 30.82
N ASP A 920 -19.50 8.10 29.91
CA ASP A 920 -19.93 8.69 28.64
C ASP A 920 -20.20 7.60 27.60
N ILE A 921 -19.39 6.54 27.68
CA ILE A 921 -19.52 5.35 26.85
C ILE A 921 -19.40 4.14 27.77
N THR A 922 -20.48 3.38 27.86
CA THR A 922 -20.53 2.09 28.55
C THR A 922 -20.37 0.98 27.52
N THR A 923 -19.62 -0.06 27.87
CA THR A 923 -19.54 -1.31 27.09
C THR A 923 -20.24 -2.42 27.83
N LEU A 924 -20.77 -3.42 27.12
CA LEU A 924 -21.45 -4.55 27.73
C LEU A 924 -20.90 -5.90 27.24
N SER A 925 -21.02 -6.89 28.11
CA SER A 925 -20.90 -8.31 27.81
C SER A 925 -21.78 -9.12 28.76
N TYR A 926 -22.58 -10.06 28.22
CA TYR A 926 -23.49 -10.92 29.00
C TYR A 926 -24.33 -10.21 30.08
N GLY A 927 -24.74 -8.96 29.84
CA GLY A 927 -25.58 -8.18 30.75
C GLY A 927 -24.85 -7.41 31.85
N ASN A 928 -23.52 -7.47 31.92
CA ASN A 928 -22.70 -6.60 32.77
C ASN A 928 -21.97 -5.54 31.94
N GLY A 929 -21.63 -4.41 32.55
CA GLY A 929 -21.01 -3.29 31.84
C GLY A 929 -19.74 -2.72 32.47
N TRP A 930 -18.94 -2.09 31.61
CA TRP A 930 -17.68 -1.42 31.98
C TRP A 930 -17.49 -0.14 31.15
N PRO A 931 -16.84 0.89 31.69
CA PRO A 931 -16.59 2.14 30.99
C PRO A 931 -15.59 1.96 29.85
N LEU A 932 -15.88 2.52 28.68
CA LEU A 932 -14.89 2.79 27.62
C LEU A 932 -14.39 4.24 27.69
N LEU A 933 -15.28 5.15 28.06
CA LEU A 933 -14.95 6.56 28.32
C LEU A 933 -15.69 6.97 29.59
N GLN A 934 -14.94 7.38 30.60
CA GLN A 934 -15.47 7.84 31.87
C GLN A 934 -14.98 9.24 32.17
N HIS A 935 -15.78 10.05 32.84
CA HIS A 935 -15.38 11.39 33.23
C HIS A 935 -15.71 11.70 34.69
N SER A 936 -14.96 12.66 35.24
CA SER A 936 -15.25 13.35 36.49
C SER A 936 -14.90 14.84 36.35
N VAL A 937 -15.48 15.66 37.22
CA VAL A 937 -15.25 17.11 37.27
C VAL A 937 -14.17 17.41 38.30
N TYR A 938 -13.18 18.23 37.93
CA TYR A 938 -12.13 18.69 38.84
C TYR A 938 -11.99 20.21 38.76
N SER A 939 -12.41 20.91 39.81
CA SER A 939 -12.51 22.38 39.82
C SER A 939 -13.44 22.87 38.68
N GLU A 940 -12.92 23.65 37.73
CA GLU A 940 -13.70 24.23 36.60
C GLU A 940 -13.57 23.39 35.31
N GLY A 941 -12.79 22.32 35.35
CA GLY A 941 -12.45 21.47 34.22
C GLY A 941 -12.92 20.03 34.39
N ASN A 942 -12.71 19.21 33.36
CA ASN A 942 -13.00 17.78 33.39
C ASN A 942 -11.73 16.95 33.20
N ILE A 943 -11.74 15.77 33.81
CA ILE A 943 -10.82 14.69 33.51
C ILE A 943 -11.60 13.54 32.88
N TYR A 944 -11.12 13.06 31.74
CA TYR A 944 -11.65 11.90 31.04
C TYR A 944 -10.63 10.77 31.10
N VAL A 945 -11.08 9.57 31.47
CA VAL A 945 -10.30 8.34 31.34
C VAL A 945 -10.83 7.59 30.12
N TRP A 946 -10.03 7.58 29.06
CA TRP A 946 -10.28 6.77 27.87
C TRP A 946 -9.63 5.40 28.06
N VAL A 947 -10.48 4.40 28.23
CA VAL A 947 -10.05 3.00 28.35
C VAL A 947 -9.65 2.50 26.97
N ILE A 948 -8.35 2.31 26.78
CA ILE A 948 -7.77 1.83 25.53
C ILE A 948 -7.87 0.30 25.50
N PRO A 949 -8.35 -0.31 24.39
CA PRO A 949 -8.30 -1.76 24.23
C PRO A 949 -6.89 -2.32 24.34
N ASP A 950 -6.75 -3.56 24.82
CA ASP A 950 -5.44 -4.21 24.96
C ASP A 950 -4.69 -4.35 23.63
N ASN A 951 -5.43 -4.50 22.53
CA ASN A 951 -4.91 -4.43 21.16
C ASN A 951 -5.38 -3.10 20.55
N PHE A 952 -4.46 -2.18 20.27
CA PHE A 952 -4.81 -0.84 19.76
C PHE A 952 -5.59 -0.87 18.44
N SER A 953 -5.39 -1.89 17.61
CA SER A 953 -6.15 -2.05 16.36
C SER A 953 -7.66 -2.29 16.60
N HIS A 954 -8.07 -2.73 17.80
CA HIS A 954 -9.48 -2.86 18.15
C HIS A 954 -10.19 -1.51 18.28
N LEU A 955 -9.48 -0.38 18.31
CA LEU A 955 -10.09 0.93 18.10
C LEU A 955 -10.81 1.00 16.73
N TYR A 956 -10.36 0.24 15.73
CA TYR A 956 -11.00 0.16 14.42
C TYR A 956 -12.29 -0.66 14.43
N ALA A 957 -12.44 -1.57 15.40
CA ALA A 957 -13.62 -2.40 15.56
C ALA A 957 -14.76 -1.70 16.33
N LEU A 958 -14.52 -0.51 16.88
CA LEU A 958 -15.54 0.25 17.59
C LEU A 958 -16.61 0.77 16.62
N PRO A 959 -17.91 0.68 16.98
CA PRO A 959 -18.98 1.20 16.14
C PRO A 959 -18.94 2.73 16.04
N SER A 960 -19.46 3.28 14.94
CA SER A 960 -19.45 4.71 14.66
C SER A 960 -20.07 5.55 15.77
N ASN A 961 -21.11 5.08 16.47
CA ASN A 961 -21.69 5.83 17.58
C ASN A 961 -20.70 6.06 18.74
N ALA A 962 -19.88 5.05 19.08
CA ALA A 962 -18.83 5.16 20.09
C ALA A 962 -17.73 6.12 19.64
N LEU A 963 -17.25 5.96 18.40
CA LEU A 963 -16.24 6.84 17.79
C LEU A 963 -16.73 8.30 17.72
N ASN A 964 -17.98 8.51 17.33
CA ASN A 964 -18.58 9.84 17.26
C ASN A 964 -18.67 10.49 18.65
N ARG A 965 -18.92 9.72 19.70
CA ARG A 965 -18.88 10.25 21.07
C ARG A 965 -17.46 10.63 21.50
N LEU A 966 -16.48 9.76 21.24
CA LEU A 966 -15.06 10.04 21.50
C LEU A 966 -14.61 11.32 20.79
N ARG A 967 -14.85 11.42 19.48
CA ARG A 967 -14.51 12.60 18.67
C ARG A 967 -15.23 13.86 19.13
N ALA A 968 -16.49 13.77 19.56
CA ALA A 968 -17.22 14.92 20.09
C ALA A 968 -16.62 15.47 21.39
N VAL A 969 -16.11 14.59 22.26
CA VAL A 969 -15.42 14.97 23.50
C VAL A 969 -14.03 15.53 23.20
N ILE A 970 -13.20 14.78 22.47
CA ILE A 970 -11.79 15.11 22.23
C ILE A 970 -11.64 16.31 21.30
N SER A 971 -12.47 16.41 20.26
CA SER A 971 -12.44 17.51 19.29
C SER A 971 -13.41 18.63 19.66
N ARG A 972 -13.86 18.70 20.93
CA ARG A 972 -14.86 19.69 21.37
C ARG A 972 -14.45 21.11 21.02
N THR A 973 -13.17 21.44 21.15
CA THR A 973 -12.60 22.78 20.90
C THR A 973 -12.20 23.01 19.45
N ALA A 974 -12.27 21.97 18.60
CA ALA A 974 -11.93 22.06 17.18
C ALA A 974 -13.05 22.72 16.36
N ASP A 975 -12.67 23.34 15.25
CA ASP A 975 -13.62 23.94 14.29
C ASP A 975 -14.35 22.89 13.45
N VAL A 976 -13.77 21.70 13.32
CA VAL A 976 -14.29 20.57 12.54
C VAL A 976 -13.93 19.24 13.19
N PHE A 977 -14.86 18.29 13.11
CA PHE A 977 -14.64 16.88 13.41
C PHE A 977 -15.49 16.01 12.48
N ILE A 978 -15.23 14.69 12.47
CA ILE A 978 -15.99 13.75 11.63
C ILE A 978 -16.89 12.85 12.47
N GLU A 979 -18.08 12.55 11.95
CA GLU A 979 -18.94 11.47 12.38
C GLU A 979 -18.91 10.35 11.32
N GLY A 980 -18.69 9.10 11.70
CA GLY A 980 -18.51 7.99 10.75
C GLY A 980 -17.66 6.84 11.30
N PRO A 981 -17.31 5.85 10.46
CA PRO A 981 -16.52 4.70 10.89
C PRO A 981 -15.05 5.06 11.23
N SER A 982 -14.30 4.07 11.69
CA SER A 982 -12.84 4.11 11.85
C SER A 982 -12.13 4.12 10.49
N GLN A 983 -10.79 4.16 10.49
CA GLN A 983 -9.94 4.15 9.29
C GLN A 983 -10.27 5.28 8.30
N VAL A 984 -10.67 6.42 8.86
CA VAL A 984 -10.82 7.69 8.14
C VAL A 984 -10.11 8.75 8.96
N ALA A 985 -9.00 9.27 8.45
CA ALA A 985 -8.25 10.33 9.09
C ALA A 985 -8.83 11.71 8.78
N LEU A 986 -8.76 12.59 9.78
CA LEU A 986 -9.02 14.02 9.65
C LEU A 986 -7.70 14.76 9.89
N LEU A 987 -7.32 15.64 8.96
CA LEU A 987 -6.12 16.46 9.02
C LEU A 987 -6.56 17.93 8.95
N THR A 988 -6.27 18.73 9.97
CA THR A 988 -6.73 20.13 10.08
C THR A 988 -5.61 21.14 9.91
N TYR A 989 -5.95 22.36 9.47
CA TYR A 989 -4.99 23.43 9.20
C TYR A 989 -5.47 24.77 9.76
N ASP A 990 -4.52 25.65 10.08
CA ASP A 990 -4.73 26.96 10.73
C ASP A 990 -5.59 27.97 9.92
N ASN A 991 -5.63 27.83 8.60
CA ASN A 991 -6.38 28.71 7.71
C ASN A 991 -7.86 28.29 7.51
N GLY A 992 -8.35 27.35 8.31
CA GLY A 992 -9.71 26.81 8.23
C GLY A 992 -9.93 25.83 7.08
N THR A 993 -8.85 25.29 6.50
CA THR A 993 -8.91 24.13 5.61
C THR A 993 -8.68 22.83 6.39
N PHE A 994 -9.13 21.72 5.81
CA PHE A 994 -8.91 20.38 6.36
C PHE A 994 -8.99 19.34 5.25
N VAL A 995 -8.40 18.17 5.49
CA VAL A 995 -8.42 17.03 4.58
C VAL A 995 -8.99 15.83 5.30
N VAL A 996 -9.84 15.08 4.61
CA VAL A 996 -10.34 13.78 5.07
C VAL A 996 -9.77 12.70 4.16
N HIS A 997 -9.16 11.69 4.75
CA HIS A 997 -8.48 10.61 4.03
C HIS A 997 -9.09 9.27 4.44
N SER A 998 -9.59 8.52 3.47
CA SER A 998 -10.10 7.16 3.66
C SER A 998 -9.00 6.12 3.39
N PHE A 999 -8.82 5.19 4.33
CA PHE A 999 -7.96 4.01 4.16
C PHE A 999 -8.75 2.74 3.82
N HIS A 1000 -10.06 2.87 3.58
CA HIS A 1000 -10.93 1.74 3.25
C HIS A 1000 -10.71 1.26 1.83
N HIS A 1001 -10.93 -0.04 1.62
CA HIS A 1001 -11.00 -0.68 0.31
C HIS A 1001 -12.37 -0.46 -0.39
N GLU A 1002 -13.33 0.17 0.26
CA GLU A 1002 -14.67 0.45 -0.25
C GLU A 1002 -15.04 1.92 -0.02
N PRO A 1003 -15.92 2.52 -0.84
CA PRO A 1003 -16.41 3.87 -0.61
C PRO A 1003 -17.02 4.02 0.79
N VAL A 1004 -16.59 5.05 1.52
CA VAL A 1004 -17.01 5.29 2.91
C VAL A 1004 -17.78 6.59 3.03
N THR A 1005 -18.92 6.56 3.74
CA THR A 1005 -19.72 7.75 4.02
C THR A 1005 -19.37 8.30 5.40
N VAL A 1006 -19.07 9.59 5.45
CA VAL A 1006 -18.78 10.33 6.68
C VAL A 1006 -19.55 11.65 6.71
N THR A 1007 -19.88 12.11 7.91
CA THR A 1007 -20.50 13.41 8.13
C THR A 1007 -19.46 14.35 8.72
N LEU A 1008 -19.18 15.44 8.00
CA LEU A 1008 -18.30 16.52 8.44
C LEU A 1008 -19.11 17.46 9.32
N VAL A 1009 -18.77 17.54 10.61
CA VAL A 1009 -19.43 18.42 11.56
C VAL A 1009 -18.54 19.62 11.82
N THR A 1010 -19.10 20.80 11.61
CA THR A 1010 -18.36 22.06 11.60
C THR A 1010 -19.03 23.08 12.52
N ARG A 1011 -18.22 23.99 13.08
CA ARG A 1011 -18.73 25.16 13.80
C ARG A 1011 -19.17 26.30 12.87
N SER A 1012 -18.77 26.26 11.60
CA SER A 1012 -19.22 27.26 10.63
C SER A 1012 -20.62 26.95 10.10
N MET A 1013 -21.51 27.92 10.15
CA MET A 1013 -22.91 27.76 9.73
C MET A 1013 -23.14 27.96 8.22
N ASN A 1014 -22.13 28.41 7.48
CA ASN A 1014 -22.24 28.75 6.06
C ASN A 1014 -21.88 27.59 5.12
N GLY A 1015 -21.71 26.38 5.65
CA GLY A 1015 -21.34 25.19 4.87
C GLY A 1015 -19.84 25.05 4.64
N LEU A 1016 -19.49 24.22 3.65
CA LEU A 1016 -18.12 23.87 3.29
C LEU A 1016 -17.87 24.13 1.81
N VAL A 1017 -16.63 24.42 1.45
CA VAL A 1017 -16.20 24.46 0.05
C VAL A 1017 -15.29 23.26 -0.20
N ASP A 1018 -15.63 22.43 -1.18
CA ASP A 1018 -14.74 21.38 -1.68
C ASP A 1018 -13.59 22.02 -2.46
N LEU A 1019 -12.36 21.77 -2.03
CA LEU A 1019 -11.17 22.41 -2.60
C LEU A 1019 -10.77 21.85 -3.96
N GLN A 1020 -11.20 20.64 -4.32
CA GLN A 1020 -10.91 20.03 -5.61
C GLN A 1020 -11.94 20.40 -6.67
N SER A 1021 -13.24 20.42 -6.33
CA SER A 1021 -14.32 20.79 -7.28
C SER A 1021 -14.69 22.27 -7.26
N GLY A 1022 -14.43 22.98 -6.15
CA GLY A 1022 -14.90 24.34 -5.92
C GLY A 1022 -16.38 24.44 -5.50
N GLU A 1023 -17.06 23.30 -5.34
CA GLU A 1023 -18.47 23.24 -4.97
C GLU A 1023 -18.70 23.69 -3.51
N VAL A 1024 -19.77 24.47 -3.29
CA VAL A 1024 -20.22 24.83 -1.94
C VAL A 1024 -21.23 23.79 -1.47
N LEU A 1025 -20.83 22.99 -0.48
CA LEU A 1025 -21.66 21.97 0.16
C LEU A 1025 -22.42 22.61 1.33
N LYS A 1026 -23.74 22.70 1.18
CA LYS A 1026 -24.64 23.13 2.27
C LYS A 1026 -24.89 21.96 3.20
N GLY A 1027 -24.88 22.23 4.50
CA GLY A 1027 -25.17 21.23 5.52
C GLY A 1027 -26.48 21.48 6.23
N GLU A 1028 -26.78 20.59 7.17
CA GLU A 1028 -27.92 20.69 8.06
C GLU A 1028 -27.48 21.24 9.42
N ARG A 1029 -28.27 22.15 9.98
CA ARG A 1029 -28.02 22.65 11.34
C ARG A 1029 -28.32 21.55 12.36
N LYS A 1030 -27.37 21.30 13.25
CA LYS A 1030 -27.47 20.32 14.34
C LYS A 1030 -26.91 20.92 15.63
N GLN A 1031 -27.46 20.53 16.78
CA GLN A 1031 -26.84 20.86 18.06
C GLN A 1031 -25.68 19.90 18.34
N SER A 1032 -24.56 20.43 18.86
CA SER A 1032 -23.45 19.61 19.33
C SER A 1032 -23.93 18.59 20.36
N GLN A 1033 -23.31 17.41 20.43
CA GLN A 1033 -23.64 16.45 21.48
C GLN A 1033 -23.47 17.08 22.87
N LYS A 1034 -24.43 16.82 23.77
CA LYS A 1034 -24.37 17.31 25.15
C LYS A 1034 -23.17 16.67 25.87
N ILE A 1035 -22.34 17.49 26.50
CA ILE A 1035 -21.22 17.06 27.33
C ILE A 1035 -21.45 17.64 28.72
N ASN A 1036 -21.29 16.82 29.76
CA ASN A 1036 -21.51 17.27 31.13
C ASN A 1036 -20.55 18.39 31.51
N GLY A 1037 -21.04 19.34 32.32
CA GLY A 1037 -20.27 20.52 32.72
C GLY A 1037 -20.00 21.51 31.58
N ARG A 1038 -20.58 21.32 30.39
CA ARG A 1038 -20.28 22.12 29.21
C ARG A 1038 -21.51 22.45 28.37
N GLU A 1039 -21.59 23.68 27.85
CA GLU A 1039 -22.72 24.12 27.01
C GLU A 1039 -22.72 23.44 25.62
N SER A 1040 -23.90 23.16 25.09
CA SER A 1040 -24.06 22.77 23.68
C SER A 1040 -24.01 24.00 22.78
N PHE A 1041 -23.51 23.83 21.56
CA PHE A 1041 -23.42 24.88 20.55
C PHE A 1041 -23.99 24.41 19.21
N GLU A 1042 -24.43 25.36 18.37
CA GLU A 1042 -24.87 25.06 17.02
C GLU A 1042 -23.70 24.59 16.15
N THR A 1043 -23.99 23.61 15.30
CA THR A 1043 -23.07 23.04 14.31
C THR A 1043 -23.77 22.88 12.98
N ASN A 1044 -22.98 22.75 11.92
CA ASN A 1044 -23.45 22.42 10.59
C ASN A 1044 -22.84 21.09 10.14
N ALA A 1045 -23.68 20.16 9.70
CA ALA A 1045 -23.31 18.80 9.32
C ALA A 1045 -23.45 18.59 7.80
N VAL A 1046 -22.37 18.15 7.15
CA VAL A 1046 -22.34 17.86 5.71
C VAL A 1046 -21.94 16.40 5.51
N THR A 1047 -22.82 15.58 4.93
CA THR A 1047 -22.53 14.18 4.64
C THR A 1047 -21.92 14.04 3.26
N ILE A 1048 -20.79 13.32 3.19
CA ILE A 1048 -20.06 13.04 1.95
C ILE A 1048 -19.70 11.56 1.86
N THR A 1049 -19.54 11.07 0.64
CA THR A 1049 -18.91 9.77 0.36
C THR A 1049 -17.49 10.02 -0.16
N ILE A 1050 -16.55 9.25 0.37
CA ILE A 1050 -15.13 9.29 0.02
C ILE A 1050 -14.79 7.95 -0.64
N PRO A 1051 -14.22 7.95 -1.85
CA PRO A 1051 -13.75 6.74 -2.51
C PRO A 1051 -12.69 5.97 -1.70
N PRO A 1052 -12.41 4.70 -2.04
CA PRO A 1052 -11.32 3.92 -1.45
C PRO A 1052 -9.96 4.61 -1.62
N HIS A 1053 -9.07 4.49 -0.64
CA HIS A 1053 -7.68 5.00 -0.71
C HIS A 1053 -7.58 6.42 -1.28
N THR A 1054 -8.44 7.32 -0.79
CA THR A 1054 -8.63 8.66 -1.38
C THR A 1054 -8.72 9.74 -0.32
N PHE A 1055 -8.18 10.91 -0.64
CA PHE A 1055 -8.29 12.12 0.17
C PHE A 1055 -9.16 13.20 -0.51
N ARG A 1056 -9.90 13.95 0.31
CA ARG A 1056 -10.66 15.14 -0.10
C ARG A 1056 -10.37 16.32 0.82
N GLY A 1057 -10.10 17.47 0.24
CA GLY A 1057 -9.81 18.71 0.93
C GLY A 1057 -11.00 19.66 0.93
N PHE A 1058 -11.20 20.32 2.05
CA PHE A 1058 -12.32 21.23 2.28
C PHE A 1058 -11.85 22.52 2.93
N LYS A 1059 -12.66 23.57 2.80
CA LYS A 1059 -12.51 24.83 3.52
C LYS A 1059 -13.80 25.18 4.22
N LEU A 1060 -13.68 25.64 5.47
CA LEU A 1060 -14.78 26.27 6.18
C LEU A 1060 -15.23 27.51 5.41
N ASN A 1061 -16.49 27.55 4.98
CA ASN A 1061 -17.07 28.76 4.40
C ASN A 1061 -17.32 29.72 5.57
N LYS A 1062 -16.53 30.79 5.72
CA LYS A 1062 -16.67 31.73 6.85
C LYS A 1062 -17.65 32.83 6.52
#